data_AF-A0A7Y3G1P0-F1
#
_entry.id   AF-A0A7Y3G1P0-F1
#
_cell.length_a   1.000
_cell.length_b   1.000
_cell.length_c   1.000
_cell.angle_alpha   90.00
_cell.angle_beta   90.00
_cell.angle_gamma   90.00
#
_symmetry.space_group_name_H-M   'P 1'
#
loop_
_entity.id
_entity.type
_entity.pdbx_description
1 polymer ?
#
loop_
_entity_poly.entity_id
_entity_poly.type
_entity_poly.pdbx_seq_one_letter_code
_entity_poly.pdbx_strand_id
1 'polypeptide(L)'
;MNIRITAGVLILLIVLVCGCSEPGTTSTQPDSQAIEANNRGVGLMGRFEYSKAQAVFSELASDWPDWHDVRLNLAIATLNLQRPGGEIETLDLAREVLSADPGNLRAHYVAGLVQLYLGFPEEAAEHFEFVANKDANDAHAAYYLAQSLAQQADYEQAITWYQRAMQLDPYLRSAYYGAFQTLQRLKRPQEAGAIAADYQRLEDNPRSYLAEFKYTRMGPKGGALTVDLETEPSPALPKGALFEQPEPVSISGTDARRWRPLLGDRTTSITTVDMQDDGLADLFVAGVFDATSDRGEAVAGNLVLQGQAGGGYAAIENHALAAVSNVNAALWGDYDNDGLVDVYLCRRGANQLWRQTEADTWQDVTATTRTSGADLDTVDGGFFDADHDGDLDLFLVNGDGPNELLNNNLDGTFRPLAQDQGLAGSSDASIMVVPADIDNDRDADLIVLNRTPPHDVYTNDRLWSYRPAAGFESFNKTAAMALLAEDIDADGMAELYSVDADGTLLRWQAGADGRFQPESLSQPEVLKDVSQAQLAAFDVNGDGTLELIVSSARGWTVLATNGSALESSYSVASPDQDFVASVPFIGQSTSGPSMLALSAGNAGLSIWKPGPGRYPFVTLALSGRQDAAQSMRSNASGIGTRLAVRAGSRWSLLQTYRNDSAPGQSLQSLAVGLNGDRRADFIAIDWSDGVFQSEVNVATGELQRISETQRQLSSCPVLFAWNGTEYAFVSDFLGVGGLGYAVGPGEYATPRPRENFLMPDGSLQSKNGRYELKIAEPMEENAYVDAARLAIYDLPPGWQMVLDERMGIAGPQPTGEALFYRWELLPQRALNDRGEDVLASILKNDGIAAPVGALDTRFIGRLQDEHILTLDFAQPLDGQAGAPILVADGWVEYPYSQTNFAAWQAGAAYEAPTLEAFAGGEWHRVLEQFGYPAGMPRRMALPLQALPPGTTSLRLRSNMQIYWDRIAVAFAEELPQHKKQLMPVADARMNKTGFALRSNLDQFRPHYDYTDMSPFWDTRYMSGFYTRLGPVTELVTDVDDAVAIIGPGEEVHLEFDAATPAADGWRRYFVLETNGWAKDMDLYTRDGATVGPLPSTGKPAALRDRLHEQYNTRYQSGF
;
A
#
# COMPACT_ATOMS: atom_id res chain seq x y z
N MET A 1 30.29 -16.57 73.08
CA MET A 1 31.64 -16.18 73.55
C MET A 1 32.11 -15.04 72.65
N ASN A 2 32.25 -13.85 73.23
CA ASN A 2 32.73 -12.56 72.71
C ASN A 2 32.08 -11.92 71.47
N ILE A 3 31.08 -11.09 71.76
CA ILE A 3 30.63 -9.92 71.00
C ILE A 3 31.58 -8.75 71.28
N ARG A 4 31.98 -7.97 70.27
CA ARG A 4 32.04 -6.48 70.34
C ARG A 4 32.41 -5.81 69.01
N ILE A 5 31.67 -4.72 68.79
CA ILE A 5 31.78 -3.59 67.87
C ILE A 5 33.18 -2.97 67.86
N THR A 6 33.66 -2.50 66.68
CA THR A 6 34.35 -1.19 66.58
C THR A 6 34.42 -0.66 65.14
N ALA A 7 34.19 0.64 65.01
CA ALA A 7 34.38 1.48 63.83
C ALA A 7 35.87 1.66 63.46
N GLY A 8 36.16 2.01 62.21
CA GLY A 8 37.49 2.38 61.74
C GLY A 8 37.44 3.29 60.51
N VAL A 9 37.96 4.50 60.71
CA VAL A 9 37.97 5.66 59.81
C VAL A 9 39.03 5.57 58.72
N LEU A 10 38.67 6.13 57.56
CA LEU A 10 39.43 6.43 56.35
C LEU A 10 40.68 7.29 56.59
N ILE A 11 41.87 6.88 56.11
CA ILE A 11 42.94 7.79 55.66
C ILE A 11 43.65 7.24 54.41
N LEU A 12 43.67 8.11 53.40
CA LEU A 12 44.31 8.10 52.09
C LEU A 12 45.82 7.75 52.12
N LEU A 13 46.29 7.02 51.11
CA LEU A 13 47.68 7.13 50.64
C LEU A 13 47.70 7.00 49.12
N ILE A 14 47.90 8.15 48.47
CA ILE A 14 48.08 8.34 47.03
C ILE A 14 49.50 7.89 46.67
N VAL A 15 49.62 6.99 45.70
CA VAL A 15 50.86 6.78 44.93
C VAL A 15 50.57 7.16 43.49
N LEU A 16 51.14 8.29 43.06
CA LEU A 16 51.21 8.73 41.68
C LEU A 16 52.08 7.75 40.87
N VAL A 17 51.51 7.16 39.82
CA VAL A 17 52.27 6.65 38.67
C VAL A 17 51.93 7.56 37.50
N CYS A 18 52.89 8.42 37.15
CA CYS A 18 52.86 9.19 35.90
C CYS A 18 53.10 8.23 34.74
N GLY A 19 52.04 7.86 34.02
CA GLY A 19 52.13 7.41 32.64
C GLY A 19 51.95 8.60 31.72
N CYS A 20 53.01 9.01 31.03
CA CYS A 20 52.91 9.95 29.92
C CYS A 20 52.11 9.29 28.79
N SER A 21 50.85 9.68 28.61
CA SER A 21 50.17 9.50 27.33
C SER A 21 50.64 10.60 26.39
N GLU A 22 51.29 10.21 25.29
CA GLU A 22 51.45 11.10 24.15
C GLU A 22 50.08 11.65 23.73
N PRO A 23 49.96 12.91 23.27
CA PRO A 23 48.74 13.37 22.63
C PRO A 23 48.56 12.50 21.39
N GLY A 24 47.52 11.66 21.41
CA GLY A 24 47.14 10.86 20.27
C GLY A 24 46.97 11.77 19.07
N THR A 25 47.73 11.51 18.01
CA THR A 25 47.39 11.98 16.68
C THR A 25 45.95 11.50 16.41
N THR A 26 44.98 12.42 16.43
CA THR A 26 43.66 12.14 15.87
C THR A 26 43.91 11.71 14.43
N SER A 27 43.56 10.45 14.12
CA SER A 27 43.56 9.97 12.75
C SER A 27 42.79 10.99 11.90
N THR A 28 43.33 11.41 10.77
CA THR A 28 42.59 12.25 9.80
C THR A 28 41.67 11.44 8.91
N GLN A 29 41.65 10.11 9.08
CA GLN A 29 40.78 9.20 8.34
C GLN A 29 39.85 8.43 9.29
N PRO A 30 38.54 8.39 8.98
CA PRO A 30 37.54 7.72 9.81
C PRO A 30 37.86 6.24 9.98
N ASP A 31 37.67 5.71 11.18
CA ASP A 31 37.83 4.28 11.45
C ASP A 31 36.59 3.48 10.99
N SER A 32 36.69 2.15 11.00
CA SER A 32 35.61 1.27 10.53
C SER A 32 34.33 1.43 11.34
N GLN A 33 34.42 1.82 12.62
CA GLN A 33 33.26 2.07 13.46
C GLN A 33 32.56 3.38 13.09
N ALA A 34 33.31 4.43 12.78
CA ALA A 34 32.78 5.70 12.28
C ALA A 34 32.14 5.55 10.89
N ILE A 35 32.72 4.71 10.01
CA ILE A 35 32.14 4.37 8.71
C ILE A 35 30.85 3.55 8.88
N GLU A 36 30.83 2.54 9.76
CA GLU A 36 29.61 1.78 10.05
C GLU A 36 28.51 2.69 10.62
N ALA A 37 28.87 3.61 11.52
CA ALA A 37 27.94 4.60 12.04
C ALA A 37 27.42 5.54 10.95
N ASN A 38 28.27 6.02 10.03
CA ASN A 38 27.83 6.79 8.87
C ASN A 38 26.83 5.99 8.03
N ASN A 39 27.14 4.75 7.71
CA ASN A 39 26.29 3.90 6.87
C ASN A 39 24.97 3.54 7.58
N ARG A 40 24.99 3.37 8.90
CA ARG A 40 23.76 3.32 9.71
C ARG A 40 22.97 4.61 9.62
N GLY A 41 23.63 5.76 9.70
CA GLY A 41 23.01 7.08 9.48
C GLY A 41 22.33 7.16 8.12
N VAL A 42 22.98 6.67 7.06
CA VAL A 42 22.42 6.61 5.70
C VAL A 42 21.24 5.64 5.63
N GLY A 43 21.32 4.48 6.30
CA GLY A 43 20.17 3.57 6.43
C GLY A 43 18.98 4.21 7.15
N LEU A 44 19.23 5.01 8.19
CA LEU A 44 18.20 5.80 8.86
C LEU A 44 17.59 6.86 7.92
N MET A 45 18.39 7.48 7.05
CA MET A 45 17.89 8.37 6.00
C MET A 45 16.98 7.61 5.01
N GLY A 46 17.34 6.38 4.63
CA GLY A 46 16.51 5.52 3.78
C GLY A 46 15.19 5.08 4.41
N ARG A 47 15.12 5.07 5.75
CA ARG A 47 13.89 4.87 6.53
C ARG A 47 13.12 6.16 6.83
N PHE A 48 13.55 7.29 6.27
CA PHE A 48 12.99 8.60 6.57
C PHE A 48 13.10 8.99 8.06
N GLU A 49 13.95 8.31 8.85
CA GLU A 49 14.22 8.60 10.26
C GLU A 49 15.26 9.73 10.39
N TYR A 50 15.00 10.86 9.74
CA TYR A 50 15.95 11.97 9.57
C TYR A 50 16.48 12.54 10.88
N SER A 51 15.68 12.56 11.94
CA SER A 51 16.13 13.02 13.26
C SER A 51 17.21 12.11 13.85
N LYS A 52 17.03 10.79 13.71
CA LYS A 52 18.03 9.82 14.17
C LYS A 52 19.28 9.85 13.28
N ALA A 53 19.09 9.98 11.96
CA ALA A 53 20.20 10.13 11.03
C ALA A 53 21.01 11.41 11.29
N GLN A 54 20.33 12.54 11.48
CA GLN A 54 20.91 13.84 11.81
C GLN A 54 21.71 13.77 13.12
N ALA A 55 21.19 13.09 14.15
CA ALA A 55 21.92 12.87 15.39
C ALA A 55 23.22 12.08 15.16
N VAL A 56 23.15 11.00 14.39
CA VAL A 56 24.33 10.18 14.03
C VAL A 56 25.35 10.99 13.25
N PHE A 57 24.93 11.71 12.19
CA PHE A 57 25.85 12.51 11.39
C PHE A 57 26.39 13.72 12.16
N SER A 58 25.63 14.29 13.08
CA SER A 58 26.08 15.41 13.91
C SER A 58 27.19 14.99 14.87
N GLU A 59 27.08 13.81 15.48
CA GLU A 59 28.13 13.23 16.31
C GLU A 59 29.39 12.97 15.47
N LEU A 60 29.24 12.31 14.31
CA LEU A 60 30.35 12.02 13.41
C LEU A 60 31.02 13.28 12.84
N ALA A 61 30.25 14.32 12.48
CA ALA A 61 30.80 15.58 11.98
C ALA A 61 31.57 16.35 13.07
N SER A 62 31.22 16.16 14.34
CA SER A 62 31.93 16.74 15.49
C SER A 62 33.25 15.99 15.73
N ASP A 63 33.24 14.67 15.69
CA ASP A 63 34.42 13.83 15.93
C ASP A 63 35.40 13.85 14.74
N TRP A 64 34.89 14.04 13.53
CA TRP A 64 35.66 14.03 12.27
C TRP A 64 35.41 15.32 11.47
N PRO A 65 35.90 16.48 11.93
CA PRO A 65 35.57 17.77 11.34
C PRO A 65 36.07 17.96 9.90
N ASP A 66 37.05 17.19 9.43
CA ASP A 66 37.54 17.28 8.05
C ASP A 66 36.83 16.28 7.10
N TRP A 67 35.87 15.50 7.59
CA TRP A 67 35.12 14.53 6.79
C TRP A 67 33.94 15.19 6.07
N HIS A 68 34.23 15.74 4.88
CA HIS A 68 33.26 16.49 4.08
C HIS A 68 32.00 15.68 3.74
N ASP A 69 32.10 14.37 3.47
CA ASP A 69 30.95 13.53 3.14
C ASP A 69 29.94 13.41 4.28
N VAL A 70 30.43 13.23 5.52
CA VAL A 70 29.59 13.20 6.73
C VAL A 70 28.95 14.56 6.99
N ARG A 71 29.68 15.66 6.78
CA ARG A 71 29.10 17.01 6.91
C ARG A 71 28.00 17.25 5.88
N LEU A 72 28.16 16.79 4.66
CA LEU A 72 27.12 16.86 3.64
C LEU A 72 25.97 15.89 3.93
N ASN A 73 26.23 14.72 4.52
CA ASN A 73 25.19 13.83 5.02
C ASN A 73 24.38 14.48 6.14
N LEU A 74 25.04 15.20 7.05
CA LEU A 74 24.40 16.04 8.08
C LEU A 74 23.56 17.14 7.43
N ALA A 75 24.11 17.88 6.46
CA ALA A 75 23.38 18.92 5.75
C ALA A 75 22.11 18.37 5.09
N ILE A 76 22.22 17.22 4.41
CA ILE A 76 21.07 16.59 3.75
C ILE A 76 20.08 16.03 4.78
N ALA A 77 20.52 15.47 5.91
CA ALA A 77 19.64 15.07 7.00
C ALA A 77 18.89 16.26 7.59
N THR A 78 19.58 17.38 7.80
CA THR A 78 19.00 18.63 8.28
C THR A 78 17.99 19.22 7.28
N LEU A 79 18.29 19.17 5.98
CA LEU A 79 17.37 19.62 4.94
C LEU A 79 16.08 18.79 4.95
N ASN A 80 16.21 17.47 5.05
CA ASN A 80 15.08 16.55 5.02
C ASN A 80 14.34 16.45 6.36
N LEU A 81 14.82 17.09 7.43
CA LEU A 81 14.00 17.30 8.64
C LEU A 81 12.84 18.27 8.39
N GLN A 82 12.92 19.13 7.36
CA GLN A 82 11.97 20.20 7.02
C GLN A 82 11.45 21.00 8.23
N ARG A 83 12.28 21.14 9.27
CA ARG A 83 11.98 21.97 10.43
C ARG A 83 12.17 23.45 10.07
N PRO A 84 11.42 24.37 10.69
CA PRO A 84 11.62 25.80 10.47
C PRO A 84 13.09 26.22 10.62
N GLY A 85 13.69 26.73 9.53
CA GLY A 85 15.08 27.20 9.50
C GLY A 85 16.13 26.13 9.14
N GLY A 86 15.73 24.88 8.92
CA GLY A 86 16.63 23.79 8.51
C GLY A 86 17.28 24.03 7.14
N GLU A 87 16.62 24.76 6.25
CA GLU A 87 17.16 25.17 4.95
C GLU A 87 18.39 26.07 5.12
N ILE A 88 18.31 27.04 6.04
CA ILE A 88 19.40 27.98 6.32
C ILE A 88 20.58 27.22 6.92
N GLU A 89 20.32 26.34 7.89
CA GLU A 89 21.36 25.50 8.52
C GLU A 89 22.03 24.57 7.50
N THR A 90 21.26 23.97 6.59
CA THR A 90 21.78 23.16 5.48
C THR A 90 22.71 23.97 4.60
N LEU A 91 22.28 25.18 4.22
CA LEU A 91 23.07 26.06 3.36
C LEU A 91 24.38 26.47 4.02
N ASP A 92 24.37 26.74 5.33
CA ASP A 92 25.57 27.07 6.09
C ASP A 92 26.54 25.88 6.17
N LEU A 93 26.05 24.66 6.41
CA LEU A 93 26.87 23.44 6.37
C LEU A 93 27.50 23.20 4.98
N ALA A 94 26.74 23.41 3.91
CA ALA A 94 27.27 23.31 2.54
C ALA A 94 28.34 24.38 2.26
N ARG A 95 28.14 25.62 2.75
CA ARG A 95 29.13 26.71 2.63
C ARG A 95 30.41 26.43 3.40
N GLU A 96 30.33 25.81 4.57
CA GLU A 96 31.51 25.38 5.31
C GLU A 96 32.36 24.40 4.48
N VAL A 97 31.73 23.39 3.87
CA VAL A 97 32.44 22.45 2.98
C VAL A 97 33.03 23.18 1.77
N LEU A 98 32.29 24.09 1.13
CA LEU A 98 32.79 24.89 0.00
C LEU A 98 33.94 25.83 0.38
N SER A 99 34.01 26.26 1.64
CA SER A 99 35.13 27.09 2.11
C SER A 99 36.43 26.29 2.24
N ALA A 100 36.33 25.00 2.57
CA ALA A 100 37.46 24.08 2.71
C ALA A 100 37.84 23.43 1.36
N ASP A 101 36.84 23.05 0.57
CA ASP A 101 36.96 22.46 -0.77
C ASP A 101 36.03 23.19 -1.76
N PRO A 102 36.49 24.30 -2.37
CA PRO A 102 35.71 25.05 -3.34
C PRO A 102 35.39 24.28 -4.63
N GLY A 103 35.99 23.11 -4.85
CA GLY A 103 35.73 22.26 -6.00
C GLY A 103 34.67 21.19 -5.73
N ASN A 104 34.13 21.11 -4.50
CA ASN A 104 33.26 20.03 -4.09
C ASN A 104 31.91 20.06 -4.83
N LEU A 105 31.75 19.16 -5.79
CA LEU A 105 30.55 19.12 -6.64
C LEU A 105 29.28 18.88 -5.85
N ARG A 106 29.35 18.06 -4.79
CA ARG A 106 28.20 17.71 -3.96
C ARG A 106 27.76 18.88 -3.08
N ALA A 107 28.70 19.62 -2.52
CA ALA A 107 28.39 20.82 -1.75
C ALA A 107 27.79 21.93 -2.64
N HIS A 108 28.30 22.13 -3.87
CA HIS A 108 27.66 23.03 -4.84
C HIS A 108 26.23 22.58 -5.16
N TYR A 109 26.03 21.28 -5.40
CA TYR A 109 24.73 20.71 -5.72
C TYR A 109 23.70 20.92 -4.59
N VAL A 110 24.06 20.59 -3.35
CA VAL A 110 23.19 20.78 -2.17
C VAL A 110 22.87 22.25 -1.94
N ALA A 111 23.85 23.15 -2.07
CA ALA A 111 23.61 24.60 -1.96
C ALA A 111 22.64 25.12 -3.03
N GLY A 112 22.80 24.65 -4.28
CA GLY A 112 21.90 24.98 -5.38
C GLY A 112 20.46 24.50 -5.14
N LEU A 113 20.28 23.27 -4.64
CA LEU A 113 18.96 22.74 -4.27
C LEU A 113 18.26 23.63 -3.24
N VAL A 114 18.96 23.96 -2.15
CA VAL A 114 18.38 24.77 -1.07
C VAL A 114 18.02 26.17 -1.55
N GLN A 115 18.87 26.81 -2.35
CA GLN A 115 18.57 28.14 -2.88
C GLN A 115 17.38 28.12 -3.84
N LEU A 116 17.29 27.11 -4.71
CA LEU A 116 16.15 26.94 -5.60
C LEU A 116 14.85 26.71 -4.81
N TYR A 117 14.90 25.89 -3.76
CA TYR A 117 13.78 25.65 -2.85
C TYR A 117 13.32 26.92 -2.13
N LEU A 118 14.26 27.76 -1.68
CA LEU A 118 13.99 29.03 -1.01
C LEU A 118 13.54 30.17 -1.96
N GLY A 119 13.42 29.90 -3.26
CA GLY A 119 12.99 30.89 -4.26
C GLY A 119 14.08 31.87 -4.67
N PHE A 120 15.35 31.46 -4.60
CA PHE A 120 16.53 32.20 -5.06
C PHE A 120 17.12 31.53 -6.32
N PRO A 121 16.44 31.63 -7.48
CA PRO A 121 16.83 30.90 -8.68
C PRO A 121 18.08 31.43 -9.36
N GLU A 122 18.50 32.68 -9.11
CA GLU A 122 19.74 33.25 -9.66
C GLU A 122 20.96 32.59 -9.04
N GLU A 123 21.00 32.56 -7.71
CA GLU A 123 22.09 31.94 -6.95
C GLU A 123 22.11 30.42 -7.17
N ALA A 124 20.93 29.78 -7.25
CA ALA A 124 20.84 28.35 -7.57
C ALA A 124 21.44 28.01 -8.94
N ALA A 125 21.18 28.85 -9.95
CA ALA A 125 21.72 28.65 -11.29
C ALA A 125 23.26 28.66 -11.31
N GLU A 126 23.91 29.55 -10.55
CA GLU A 126 25.39 29.60 -10.45
C GLU A 126 25.97 28.27 -9.92
N HIS A 127 25.32 27.70 -8.90
CA HIS A 127 25.74 26.42 -8.32
C HIS A 127 25.52 25.24 -9.29
N PHE A 128 24.35 25.12 -9.91
CA PHE A 128 24.06 24.02 -10.84
C PHE A 128 24.86 24.14 -12.15
N GLU A 129 25.12 25.35 -12.65
CA GLU A 129 26.02 25.58 -13.78
C GLU A 129 27.44 25.11 -13.47
N PHE A 130 27.95 25.38 -12.26
CA PHE A 130 29.25 24.85 -11.85
C PHE A 130 29.28 23.31 -11.88
N VAL A 131 28.25 22.65 -11.32
CA VAL A 131 28.19 21.17 -11.30
C VAL A 131 28.06 20.61 -12.71
N ALA A 132 27.13 21.11 -13.53
CA ALA A 132 26.90 20.63 -14.90
C ALA A 132 28.14 20.81 -15.80
N ASN A 133 28.95 21.84 -15.58
CA ASN A 133 30.19 22.07 -16.32
C ASN A 133 31.33 21.13 -15.89
N LYS A 134 31.35 20.70 -14.63
CA LYS A 134 32.39 19.81 -14.07
C LYS A 134 32.04 18.33 -14.23
N ASP A 135 30.75 18.00 -14.18
CA ASP A 135 30.19 16.68 -14.44
C ASP A 135 29.15 16.78 -15.56
N ALA A 136 29.63 16.73 -16.80
CA ALA A 136 28.83 16.93 -18.00
C ALA A 136 27.79 15.83 -18.28
N ASN A 137 27.80 14.76 -17.48
CA ASN A 137 26.87 13.63 -17.56
C ASN A 137 25.80 13.65 -16.46
N ASP A 138 25.81 14.64 -15.56
CA ASP A 138 24.80 14.75 -14.51
C ASP A 138 23.48 15.34 -15.07
N ALA A 139 22.53 14.45 -15.36
CA ALA A 139 21.22 14.82 -15.88
C ALA A 139 20.43 15.72 -14.92
N HIS A 140 20.57 15.53 -13.60
CA HIS A 140 19.85 16.33 -12.62
C HIS A 140 20.43 17.73 -12.48
N ALA A 141 21.76 17.88 -12.52
CA ALA A 141 22.38 19.20 -12.53
C ALA A 141 21.91 20.01 -13.77
N ALA A 142 21.82 19.35 -14.93
CA ALA A 142 21.25 19.95 -16.14
C ALA A 142 19.76 20.33 -15.96
N TYR A 143 18.96 19.44 -15.36
CA TYR A 143 17.55 19.68 -15.07
C TYR A 143 17.33 20.86 -14.10
N TYR A 144 18.02 20.88 -12.95
CA TYR A 144 17.85 21.94 -11.96
C TYR A 144 18.40 23.28 -12.43
N LEU A 145 19.43 23.29 -13.28
CA LEU A 145 19.85 24.50 -13.99
C LEU A 145 18.74 25.01 -14.93
N ALA A 146 18.15 24.12 -15.73
CA ALA A 146 17.01 24.47 -16.59
C ALA A 146 15.83 25.03 -15.79
N GLN A 147 15.51 24.41 -14.66
CA GLN A 147 14.46 24.84 -13.75
C GLN A 147 14.73 26.23 -13.15
N SER A 148 15.98 26.49 -12.75
CA SER A 148 16.41 27.78 -12.22
C SER A 148 16.27 28.88 -13.28
N LEU A 149 16.72 28.62 -14.51
CA LEU A 149 16.57 29.54 -15.65
C LEU A 149 15.10 29.79 -16.03
N ALA A 150 14.26 28.75 -16.00
CA ALA A 150 12.84 28.86 -16.28
C ALA A 150 12.12 29.76 -15.24
N GLN A 151 12.49 29.66 -13.95
CA GLN A 151 11.95 30.54 -12.90
C GLN A 151 12.40 32.00 -13.06
N GLN A 152 13.58 32.25 -13.65
CA GLN A 152 14.04 33.58 -14.05
C GLN A 152 13.39 34.09 -15.35
N ALA A 153 12.49 33.30 -15.97
CA ALA A 153 11.89 33.55 -17.27
C ALA A 153 12.88 33.57 -18.47
N ASP A 154 14.08 32.97 -18.32
CA ASP A 154 14.99 32.72 -19.44
C ASP A 154 14.67 31.39 -20.13
N TYR A 155 13.52 31.39 -20.80
CA TYR A 155 12.95 30.18 -21.39
C TYR A 155 13.78 29.59 -22.54
N GLU A 156 14.55 30.40 -23.29
CA GLU A 156 15.39 29.92 -24.40
C GLU A 156 16.61 29.13 -23.90
N GLN A 157 17.24 29.59 -22.82
CA GLN A 157 18.31 28.80 -22.19
C GLN A 157 17.74 27.59 -21.45
N ALA A 158 16.61 27.76 -20.75
CA ALA A 158 15.97 26.67 -20.02
C ALA A 158 15.61 25.48 -20.94
N ILE A 159 15.02 25.71 -22.12
CA ILE A 159 14.66 24.62 -23.02
C ILE A 159 15.91 23.85 -23.52
N THR A 160 17.03 24.55 -23.72
CA THR A 160 18.29 23.93 -24.13
C THR A 160 18.80 22.98 -23.05
N TRP A 161 18.73 23.38 -21.78
CA TRP A 161 19.16 22.55 -20.66
C TRP A 161 18.18 21.42 -20.32
N TYR A 162 16.87 21.61 -20.46
CA TYR A 162 15.92 20.49 -20.37
C TYR A 162 16.17 19.45 -21.46
N GLN A 163 16.43 19.88 -22.71
CA GLN A 163 16.83 18.98 -23.79
C GLN A 163 18.13 18.23 -23.47
N ARG A 164 19.09 18.90 -22.84
CA ARG A 164 20.31 18.24 -22.36
C ARG A 164 20.02 17.21 -21.28
N ALA A 165 19.16 17.53 -20.32
CA ALA A 165 18.75 16.60 -19.27
C ALA A 165 18.07 15.35 -19.85
N MET A 166 17.12 15.51 -20.78
CA MET A 166 16.45 14.39 -21.47
C MET A 166 17.42 13.53 -22.31
N GLN A 167 18.47 14.13 -22.88
CA GLN A 167 19.50 13.37 -23.60
C GLN A 167 20.41 12.57 -22.68
N LEU A 168 20.69 13.10 -21.48
CA LEU A 168 21.54 12.46 -20.48
C LEU A 168 20.79 11.34 -19.74
N ASP A 169 19.53 11.59 -19.41
CA ASP A 169 18.62 10.63 -18.81
C ASP A 169 17.24 10.74 -19.46
N PRO A 170 16.93 9.85 -20.43
CA PRO A 170 15.63 9.81 -21.09
C PRO A 170 14.46 9.43 -20.18
N TYR A 171 14.72 9.00 -18.95
CA TYR A 171 13.69 8.59 -17.99
C TYR A 171 13.42 9.66 -16.93
N LEU A 172 14.20 10.74 -16.89
CA LEU A 172 13.96 11.90 -16.02
C LEU A 172 12.72 12.66 -16.49
N ARG A 173 11.54 12.21 -16.07
CA ARG A 173 10.23 12.69 -16.51
C ARG A 173 10.05 14.19 -16.27
N SER A 174 10.62 14.71 -15.16
CA SER A 174 10.58 16.13 -14.84
C SER A 174 11.21 17.01 -15.92
N ALA A 175 12.21 16.52 -16.66
CA ALA A 175 12.84 17.29 -17.74
C ALA A 175 11.90 17.48 -18.93
N TYR A 176 11.13 16.44 -19.30
CA TYR A 176 10.10 16.51 -20.34
C TYR A 176 8.99 17.49 -19.93
N TYR A 177 8.51 17.38 -18.70
CA TYR A 177 7.48 18.28 -18.21
C TYR A 177 7.95 19.75 -18.16
N GLY A 178 9.15 20.00 -17.64
CA GLY A 178 9.76 21.32 -17.63
C GLY A 178 9.89 21.89 -19.05
N ALA A 179 10.41 21.08 -20.00
CA ALA A 179 10.47 21.45 -21.42
C ALA A 179 9.10 21.76 -22.01
N PHE A 180 8.07 20.96 -21.72
CA PHE A 180 6.70 21.20 -22.17
C PHE A 180 6.20 22.57 -21.71
N GLN A 181 6.32 22.87 -20.41
CA GLN A 181 5.93 24.16 -19.84
C GLN A 181 6.70 25.33 -20.47
N THR A 182 8.02 25.18 -20.60
CA THR A 182 8.88 26.19 -21.24
C THR A 182 8.48 26.43 -22.69
N LEU A 183 8.17 25.39 -23.46
CA LEU A 183 7.72 25.51 -24.85
C LEU A 183 6.34 26.16 -24.98
N GLN A 184 5.43 25.91 -24.04
CA GLN A 184 4.16 26.63 -23.95
C GLN A 184 4.39 28.14 -23.73
N ARG A 185 5.29 28.51 -22.80
CA ARG A 185 5.65 29.92 -22.54
C ARG A 185 6.32 30.58 -23.74
N LEU A 186 7.14 29.84 -24.49
CA LEU A 186 7.75 30.27 -25.76
C LEU A 186 6.77 30.30 -26.95
N LYS A 187 5.52 29.82 -26.76
CA LYS A 187 4.49 29.72 -27.81
C LYS A 187 4.92 28.81 -28.97
N ARG A 188 5.51 27.66 -28.67
CA ARG A 188 5.96 26.62 -29.61
C ARG A 188 5.10 25.34 -29.47
N PRO A 189 3.82 25.36 -29.85
CA PRO A 189 2.84 24.32 -29.49
C PRO A 189 3.07 22.96 -30.16
N GLN A 190 3.67 22.91 -31.35
CA GLN A 190 3.98 21.64 -32.02
C GLN A 190 5.06 20.85 -31.26
N GLU A 191 6.11 21.54 -30.83
CA GLU A 191 7.19 20.95 -30.05
C GLU A 191 6.70 20.59 -28.64
N ALA A 192 5.90 21.45 -28.02
CA ALA A 192 5.25 21.14 -26.75
C ALA A 192 4.39 19.87 -26.86
N GLY A 193 3.61 19.72 -27.94
CA GLY A 193 2.80 18.52 -28.18
C GLY A 193 3.64 17.23 -28.28
N ALA A 194 4.81 17.29 -28.93
CA ALA A 194 5.71 16.13 -29.00
C ALA A 194 6.29 15.77 -27.62
N ILE A 195 6.78 16.75 -26.87
CA ILE A 195 7.31 16.54 -25.51
C ILE A 195 6.23 16.03 -24.55
N ALA A 196 4.98 16.50 -24.68
CA ALA A 196 3.87 16.00 -23.88
C ALA A 196 3.56 14.53 -24.15
N ALA A 197 3.64 14.09 -25.42
CA ALA A 197 3.47 12.68 -25.76
C ALA A 197 4.60 11.81 -25.17
N ASP A 198 5.86 12.29 -25.23
CA ASP A 198 6.99 11.60 -24.58
C ASP A 198 6.84 11.54 -23.05
N TYR A 199 6.34 12.62 -22.44
CA TYR A 199 6.06 12.67 -21.01
C TYR A 199 4.97 11.66 -20.57
N GLN A 200 3.93 11.50 -21.38
CA GLN A 200 2.86 10.51 -21.15
C GLN A 200 3.37 9.08 -21.35
N ARG A 201 4.17 8.84 -22.39
CA ARG A 201 4.79 7.53 -22.64
C ARG A 201 5.67 7.04 -21.49
N LEU A 202 6.22 7.95 -20.70
CA LEU A 202 7.08 7.65 -19.56
C LEU A 202 6.31 7.52 -18.23
N GLU A 203 5.00 7.72 -18.21
CA GLU A 203 4.17 7.71 -16.98
C GLU A 203 4.30 6.42 -16.18
N ASP A 204 4.03 5.30 -16.83
CA ASP A 204 3.97 3.97 -16.20
C ASP A 204 5.32 3.24 -16.33
N ASN A 205 6.36 3.95 -16.80
CA ASN A 205 7.68 3.37 -16.92
C ASN A 205 8.35 3.39 -15.53
N PRO A 206 8.67 2.23 -14.93
CA PRO A 206 9.24 2.11 -13.58
C PRO A 206 10.63 2.73 -13.44
N ARG A 207 11.36 2.87 -14.56
CA ARG A 207 12.64 3.60 -14.61
C ARG A 207 12.42 5.10 -14.72
N SER A 208 11.23 5.55 -15.08
CA SER A 208 10.89 6.96 -15.08
C SER A 208 10.67 7.45 -13.67
N TYR A 209 11.22 8.62 -13.40
CA TYR A 209 11.12 9.23 -12.10
C TYR A 209 11.06 10.75 -12.23
N LEU A 210 10.54 11.37 -11.18
CA LEU A 210 10.53 12.81 -11.03
C LEU A 210 11.73 13.26 -10.20
N ALA A 211 12.37 14.35 -10.63
CA ALA A 211 13.28 15.10 -9.79
C ALA A 211 12.49 16.03 -8.87
N GLU A 212 12.74 15.92 -7.56
CA GLU A 212 11.99 16.58 -6.48
C GLU A 212 12.88 16.93 -5.28
N PHE A 213 12.43 17.85 -4.42
CA PHE A 213 13.09 18.15 -3.14
C PHE A 213 12.77 17.10 -2.06
N LYS A 214 13.00 15.83 -2.38
CA LYS A 214 12.83 14.66 -1.51
C LYS A 214 14.13 13.85 -1.52
N TYR A 215 14.57 13.33 -0.37
CA TYR A 215 15.85 12.65 -0.18
C TYR A 215 16.27 11.66 -1.30
N THR A 216 15.33 10.90 -1.84
CA THR A 216 15.56 9.90 -2.90
C THR A 216 15.41 10.42 -4.33
N ARG A 217 14.87 11.63 -4.50
CA ARG A 217 14.51 12.24 -5.80
C ARG A 217 15.23 13.57 -6.08
N MET A 218 16.10 14.01 -5.17
CA MET A 218 16.94 15.20 -5.36
C MET A 218 18.07 14.98 -6.36
N GLY A 219 18.25 13.77 -6.88
CA GLY A 219 19.38 13.38 -7.71
C GLY A 219 20.57 12.80 -6.94
N PRO A 220 21.51 12.16 -7.65
CA PRO A 220 22.56 11.33 -7.04
C PRO A 220 23.49 12.09 -6.09
N LYS A 221 23.64 13.42 -6.28
CA LYS A 221 24.44 14.29 -5.41
C LYS A 221 23.63 14.91 -4.26
N GLY A 222 22.31 14.74 -4.25
CA GLY A 222 21.39 15.17 -3.19
C GLY A 222 21.09 14.11 -2.13
N GLY A 223 21.51 12.85 -2.33
CA GLY A 223 21.37 11.77 -1.36
C GLY A 223 22.52 11.70 -0.35
N ALA A 224 22.30 11.11 0.83
CA ALA A 224 23.36 10.84 1.80
C ALA A 224 24.18 9.66 1.29
N LEU A 225 25.50 9.80 1.32
CA LEU A 225 26.40 8.80 0.76
C LEU A 225 26.84 7.85 1.87
N THR A 226 26.65 6.55 1.62
CA THR A 226 27.46 5.56 2.29
C THR A 226 28.91 5.86 1.94
N VAL A 227 29.78 5.78 2.94
CA VAL A 227 31.19 5.74 2.66
C VAL A 227 31.52 4.27 2.55
N ASP A 228 32.00 3.89 1.37
CA ASP A 228 32.54 2.56 1.17
C ASP A 228 33.59 2.37 2.26
N LEU A 229 33.38 1.37 3.13
CA LEU A 229 34.54 0.60 3.57
C LEU A 229 35.24 0.27 2.27
N GLU A 230 36.55 0.56 2.11
CA GLU A 230 37.32 -0.08 1.03
C GLU A 230 36.78 -1.50 0.94
N THR A 231 36.04 -1.79 -0.15
CA THR A 231 35.25 -3.01 -0.21
C THR A 231 36.23 -4.09 0.14
N GLU A 232 36.02 -4.77 1.28
CA GLU A 232 36.42 -6.16 1.33
C GLU A 232 35.81 -6.69 0.03
N PRO A 233 36.64 -7.07 -0.96
CA PRO A 233 36.13 -7.44 -2.27
C PRO A 233 34.96 -8.39 -2.03
N SER A 234 33.81 -8.20 -2.71
CA SER A 234 32.64 -9.08 -2.59
C SER A 234 33.18 -10.48 -2.38
N PRO A 235 32.90 -11.12 -1.22
CA PRO A 235 33.61 -12.31 -0.83
C PRO A 235 33.58 -13.23 -2.04
N ALA A 236 34.76 -13.63 -2.53
CA ALA A 236 34.86 -14.28 -3.82
C ALA A 236 33.80 -15.38 -3.91
N LEU A 237 33.10 -15.46 -5.07
CA LEU A 237 32.03 -16.44 -5.31
C LEU A 237 32.38 -17.74 -4.57
N PRO A 238 31.55 -18.19 -3.63
CA PRO A 238 31.87 -19.34 -2.82
C PRO A 238 32.32 -20.48 -3.71
N LYS A 239 33.47 -21.08 -3.37
CA LYS A 239 34.06 -22.11 -4.21
C LYS A 239 33.28 -23.40 -4.02
N GLY A 240 32.68 -23.90 -5.09
CA GLY A 240 31.94 -25.16 -5.02
C GLY A 240 31.03 -25.34 -6.22
N ALA A 241 30.25 -26.42 -6.20
CA ALA A 241 29.14 -26.60 -7.11
C ALA A 241 27.92 -25.81 -6.60
N LEU A 242 27.09 -25.33 -7.53
CA LEU A 242 25.80 -24.74 -7.19
C LEU A 242 24.90 -25.75 -6.50
N PHE A 243 24.90 -27.02 -6.91
CA PHE A 243 24.13 -28.07 -6.24
C PHE A 243 25.04 -29.20 -5.75
N GLU A 244 24.64 -29.83 -4.65
CA GLU A 244 25.22 -31.10 -4.24
C GLU A 244 24.87 -32.22 -5.25
N GLN A 245 25.52 -33.38 -5.11
CA GLN A 245 25.15 -34.55 -5.91
C GLN A 245 23.73 -35.02 -5.56
N PRO A 246 22.95 -35.51 -6.54
CA PRO A 246 21.60 -35.98 -6.26
C PRO A 246 21.62 -37.12 -5.25
N GLU A 247 20.69 -37.07 -4.31
CA GLU A 247 20.40 -38.18 -3.41
C GLU A 247 18.92 -38.54 -3.41
N PRO A 248 18.57 -39.82 -3.20
CA PRO A 248 17.18 -40.21 -2.98
C PRO A 248 16.63 -39.52 -1.73
N VAL A 249 15.41 -38.98 -1.83
CA VAL A 249 14.74 -38.38 -0.67
C VAL A 249 14.45 -39.46 0.36
N SER A 250 14.90 -39.24 1.60
CA SER A 250 14.61 -40.14 2.71
C SER A 250 13.16 -39.96 3.15
N ILE A 251 12.33 -40.96 2.91
CA ILE A 251 10.91 -40.93 3.22
C ILE A 251 10.58 -42.10 4.16
N SER A 252 10.07 -41.76 5.34
CA SER A 252 9.63 -42.73 6.34
C SER A 252 8.12 -42.98 6.24
N GLY A 253 7.62 -44.04 6.88
CA GLY A 253 6.18 -44.30 6.97
C GLY A 253 5.53 -44.99 5.76
N THR A 254 6.25 -45.25 4.66
CA THR A 254 5.73 -46.01 3.51
C THR A 254 6.82 -46.77 2.72
N ASP A 255 6.42 -47.71 1.85
CA ASP A 255 7.33 -48.43 0.95
C ASP A 255 7.43 -47.69 -0.40
N ALA A 256 8.52 -46.96 -0.59
CA ALA A 256 8.79 -46.19 -1.82
C ALA A 256 8.74 -47.01 -3.11
N ARG A 257 8.83 -48.36 -3.04
CA ARG A 257 8.70 -49.25 -4.21
C ARG A 257 7.26 -49.36 -4.74
N ARG A 258 6.27 -48.85 -4.00
CA ARG A 258 4.86 -48.77 -4.42
C ARG A 258 4.58 -47.55 -5.28
N TRP A 259 5.45 -46.54 -5.27
CA TRP A 259 5.26 -45.33 -6.04
C TRP A 259 5.67 -45.58 -7.48
N ARG A 260 4.76 -45.30 -8.39
CA ARG A 260 5.02 -45.37 -9.82
C ARG A 260 4.23 -44.23 -10.45
N PRO A 261 4.91 -43.26 -11.09
CA PRO A 261 4.23 -42.27 -11.89
C PRO A 261 3.30 -42.97 -12.87
N LEU A 262 2.07 -42.51 -12.96
CA LEU A 262 1.11 -43.07 -13.91
C LEU A 262 1.49 -42.60 -15.30
N LEU A 263 2.18 -43.46 -16.06
CA LEU A 263 2.55 -43.17 -17.45
C LEU A 263 1.28 -43.25 -18.33
N GLY A 264 0.86 -42.13 -18.92
CA GLY A 264 -0.34 -42.05 -19.77
C GLY A 264 -0.86 -40.63 -19.97
N ASP A 265 -2.18 -40.49 -20.07
CA ASP A 265 -2.95 -39.24 -20.20
C ASP A 265 -3.15 -38.51 -18.85
N ARG A 266 -2.38 -38.86 -17.81
CA ARG A 266 -2.56 -38.38 -16.43
C ARG A 266 -1.39 -37.49 -16.02
N THR A 267 -1.69 -36.38 -15.37
CA THR A 267 -0.70 -35.40 -14.90
C THR A 267 -0.11 -35.84 -13.55
N THR A 268 1.19 -35.66 -13.37
CA THR A 268 1.86 -35.77 -12.07
C THR A 268 2.45 -34.40 -11.74
N SER A 269 2.12 -33.87 -10.57
CA SER A 269 2.61 -32.56 -10.11
C SER A 269 3.13 -32.66 -8.68
N ILE A 270 4.00 -31.69 -8.33
CA ILE A 270 4.58 -31.54 -7.01
C ILE A 270 4.37 -30.09 -6.61
N THR A 271 3.75 -29.85 -5.48
CA THR A 271 3.58 -28.51 -4.89
C THR A 271 4.09 -28.49 -3.47
N THR A 272 4.55 -27.34 -3.00
CA THR A 272 5.12 -27.16 -1.65
C THR A 272 4.29 -26.18 -0.83
N VAL A 273 4.26 -26.42 0.48
CA VAL A 273 3.52 -25.62 1.47
C VAL A 273 4.07 -25.94 2.87
N ASP A 274 3.95 -25.05 3.84
CA ASP A 274 4.13 -25.37 5.27
C ASP A 274 2.74 -25.51 5.91
N MET A 275 2.20 -26.74 5.97
CA MET A 275 0.78 -26.95 6.34
C MET A 275 0.49 -26.65 7.80
N GLN A 276 1.49 -26.84 8.67
CA GLN A 276 1.40 -26.72 10.12
C GLN A 276 2.02 -25.43 10.68
N ASP A 277 2.54 -24.57 9.81
CA ASP A 277 3.30 -23.36 10.14
C ASP A 277 4.52 -23.62 11.07
N ASP A 278 5.22 -24.74 10.86
CA ASP A 278 6.37 -25.15 11.67
C ASP A 278 7.73 -24.69 11.10
N GLY A 279 7.70 -23.99 9.96
CA GLY A 279 8.84 -23.48 9.22
C GLY A 279 9.51 -24.52 8.32
N LEU A 280 8.91 -25.71 8.14
CA LEU A 280 9.41 -26.76 7.26
C LEU A 280 8.49 -26.91 6.05
N ALA A 281 9.08 -26.93 4.85
CA ALA A 281 8.31 -27.20 3.64
C ALA A 281 7.86 -28.67 3.60
N ASP A 282 6.56 -28.88 3.45
CA ASP A 282 5.90 -30.14 3.13
C ASP A 282 5.70 -30.27 1.62
N LEU A 283 5.48 -31.50 1.15
CA LEU A 283 5.24 -31.80 -0.26
C LEU A 283 3.90 -32.50 -0.45
N PHE A 284 3.14 -32.02 -1.43
CA PHE A 284 2.00 -32.73 -1.99
C PHE A 284 2.36 -33.21 -3.39
N VAL A 285 2.25 -34.52 -3.61
CA VAL A 285 2.60 -35.18 -4.87
C VAL A 285 1.36 -35.85 -5.44
N ALA A 286 0.80 -35.26 -6.51
CA ALA A 286 -0.41 -35.76 -7.15
C ALA A 286 -0.13 -36.87 -8.18
N GLY A 287 -1.00 -37.88 -8.22
CA GLY A 287 -1.04 -38.84 -9.33
C GLY A 287 0.08 -39.89 -9.38
N VAL A 288 0.59 -40.33 -8.24
CA VAL A 288 1.84 -41.12 -8.14
C VAL A 288 1.70 -42.60 -7.76
N PHE A 289 0.47 -43.11 -7.62
CA PHE A 289 0.22 -44.55 -7.57
C PHE A 289 -1.19 -44.93 -8.02
N ASP A 290 -1.36 -46.21 -8.38
CA ASP A 290 -2.66 -46.83 -8.64
C ASP A 290 -3.45 -46.99 -7.34
N ALA A 291 -4.50 -46.21 -7.18
CA ALA A 291 -5.49 -46.35 -6.12
C ALA A 291 -6.77 -47.01 -6.66
N THR A 292 -7.68 -47.40 -5.76
CA THR A 292 -8.99 -47.97 -6.13
C THR A 292 -10.09 -47.08 -5.55
N SER A 293 -11.02 -46.62 -6.38
CA SER A 293 -12.15 -45.83 -5.92
C SER A 293 -13.12 -46.65 -5.07
N ASP A 294 -14.05 -45.99 -4.37
CA ASP A 294 -15.13 -46.67 -3.61
C ASP A 294 -15.99 -47.60 -4.49
N ARG A 295 -15.97 -47.41 -5.81
CA ARG A 295 -16.68 -48.24 -6.80
C ARG A 295 -15.83 -49.38 -7.37
N GLY A 296 -14.58 -49.53 -6.93
CA GLY A 296 -13.67 -50.57 -7.40
C GLY A 296 -12.92 -50.21 -8.69
N GLU A 297 -12.90 -48.94 -9.11
CA GLU A 297 -12.25 -48.50 -10.35
C GLU A 297 -10.81 -48.03 -10.08
N ALA A 298 -9.90 -48.24 -11.04
CA ALA A 298 -8.51 -47.79 -10.91
C ALA A 298 -8.41 -46.27 -11.08
N VAL A 299 -7.99 -45.58 -10.02
CA VAL A 299 -7.87 -44.12 -9.95
C VAL A 299 -6.45 -43.72 -9.56
N ALA A 300 -6.07 -42.47 -9.81
CA ALA A 300 -4.77 -41.96 -9.41
C ALA A 300 -4.79 -41.51 -7.94
N GLY A 301 -3.83 -41.96 -7.14
CA GLY A 301 -3.65 -41.57 -5.73
C GLY A 301 -2.51 -40.57 -5.51
N ASN A 302 -2.52 -39.89 -4.36
CA ASN A 302 -1.58 -38.82 -4.01
C ASN A 302 -0.75 -39.16 -2.79
N LEU A 303 0.39 -38.49 -2.62
CA LEU A 303 1.21 -38.55 -1.41
C LEU A 303 1.23 -37.20 -0.72
N VAL A 304 1.06 -37.22 0.60
CA VAL A 304 1.31 -36.10 1.50
C VAL A 304 2.57 -36.45 2.30
N LEU A 305 3.59 -35.60 2.16
CA LEU A 305 4.90 -35.80 2.75
C LEU A 305 5.21 -34.63 3.69
N GLN A 306 5.19 -34.89 4.99
CA GLN A 306 5.49 -33.88 6.00
C GLN A 306 7.00 -33.74 6.19
N GLY A 307 7.52 -32.51 6.13
CA GLY A 307 8.91 -32.18 6.40
C GLY A 307 9.31 -32.61 7.81
N GLN A 308 10.57 -33.00 8.01
CA GLN A 308 11.05 -33.48 9.31
C GLN A 308 12.25 -32.67 9.80
N ALA A 309 12.27 -32.38 11.10
CA ALA A 309 13.42 -31.79 11.77
C ALA A 309 14.65 -32.69 11.62
N GLY A 310 15.69 -32.18 10.94
CA GLY A 310 16.90 -32.95 10.57
C GLY A 310 16.94 -33.44 9.13
N GLY A 311 15.90 -33.16 8.33
CA GLY A 311 15.81 -33.44 6.91
C GLY A 311 15.09 -34.75 6.57
N GLY A 312 14.63 -34.85 5.32
CA GLY A 312 13.76 -35.94 4.86
C GLY A 312 12.29 -35.67 5.18
N TYR A 313 11.45 -36.66 4.89
CA TYR A 313 9.99 -36.54 5.00
C TYR A 313 9.34 -37.77 5.67
N ALA A 314 8.17 -37.56 6.26
CA ALA A 314 7.28 -38.62 6.72
C ALA A 314 6.06 -38.71 5.79
N ALA A 315 5.80 -39.87 5.22
CA ALA A 315 4.59 -40.09 4.44
C ALA A 315 3.38 -40.30 5.37
N ILE A 316 2.33 -39.50 5.19
CA ILE A 316 1.10 -39.61 5.97
C ILE A 316 0.07 -40.39 5.16
N GLU A 317 0.12 -41.73 5.22
CA GLU A 317 -0.72 -42.61 4.38
C GLU A 317 -2.24 -42.42 4.57
N ASN A 318 -2.67 -42.03 5.77
CA ASN A 318 -4.09 -41.83 6.10
C ASN A 318 -4.48 -40.33 6.15
N HIS A 319 -3.72 -39.46 5.49
CA HIS A 319 -4.08 -38.04 5.40
C HIS A 319 -5.36 -37.86 4.59
N ALA A 320 -6.21 -36.90 4.97
CA ALA A 320 -7.48 -36.64 4.27
C ALA A 320 -7.24 -36.32 2.78
N LEU A 321 -6.28 -35.45 2.50
CA LEU A 321 -5.89 -35.06 1.13
C LEU A 321 -5.29 -36.23 0.31
N ALA A 322 -4.65 -37.21 0.97
CA ALA A 322 -4.12 -38.40 0.29
C ALA A 322 -5.21 -39.37 -0.17
N ALA A 323 -6.40 -39.31 0.46
CA ALA A 323 -7.56 -40.13 0.11
C ALA A 323 -8.32 -39.60 -1.12
N VAL A 324 -8.09 -38.35 -1.52
CA VAL A 324 -8.70 -37.76 -2.71
C VAL A 324 -8.06 -38.37 -3.96
N SER A 325 -8.86 -38.83 -4.91
CA SER A 325 -8.36 -39.47 -6.13
C SER A 325 -8.43 -38.54 -7.34
N ASN A 326 -7.64 -38.83 -8.38
CA ASN A 326 -7.63 -38.11 -9.67
C ASN A 326 -7.35 -36.60 -9.53
N VAL A 327 -6.43 -36.23 -8.64
CA VAL A 327 -5.93 -34.86 -8.53
C VAL A 327 -4.87 -34.65 -9.62
N ASN A 328 -4.98 -33.55 -10.37
CA ASN A 328 -4.00 -33.10 -11.35
C ASN A 328 -3.03 -32.09 -10.73
N ALA A 329 -3.53 -31.19 -9.87
CA ALA A 329 -2.78 -30.11 -9.24
C ALA A 329 -3.41 -29.69 -7.91
N ALA A 330 -2.60 -29.12 -7.02
CA ALA A 330 -3.04 -28.49 -5.76
C ALA A 330 -2.72 -27.00 -5.80
N LEU A 331 -3.64 -26.17 -5.31
CA LEU A 331 -3.49 -24.72 -5.16
C LEU A 331 -3.57 -24.41 -3.68
N TRP A 332 -2.54 -23.79 -3.11
CA TRP A 332 -2.44 -23.51 -1.68
C TRP A 332 -2.70 -22.04 -1.39
N GLY A 333 -3.52 -21.76 -0.38
CA GLY A 333 -3.87 -20.41 0.06
C GLY A 333 -4.92 -20.45 1.16
N ASP A 334 -4.86 -19.52 2.09
CA ASP A 334 -5.88 -19.24 3.12
C ASP A 334 -7.02 -18.43 2.48
N TYR A 335 -8.12 -19.10 2.13
CA TYR A 335 -9.21 -18.47 1.38
C TYR A 335 -10.20 -17.71 2.27
N ASP A 336 -10.25 -18.03 3.57
CA ASP A 336 -11.17 -17.40 4.52
C ASP A 336 -10.50 -16.50 5.56
N ASN A 337 -9.20 -16.24 5.38
CA ASN A 337 -8.37 -15.34 6.17
C ASN A 337 -8.36 -15.70 7.66
N ASP A 338 -8.43 -16.99 8.00
CA ASP A 338 -8.41 -17.47 9.39
C ASP A 338 -7.00 -17.73 9.94
N GLY A 339 -5.97 -17.56 9.11
CA GLY A 339 -4.56 -17.74 9.40
C GLY A 339 -4.06 -19.18 9.20
N LEU A 340 -4.91 -20.09 8.72
CA LEU A 340 -4.55 -21.46 8.38
C LEU A 340 -4.55 -21.65 6.86
N VAL A 341 -3.55 -22.36 6.34
CA VAL A 341 -3.50 -22.63 4.90
C VAL A 341 -4.55 -23.66 4.49
N ASP A 342 -5.28 -23.37 3.42
CA ASP A 342 -6.24 -24.27 2.80
C ASP A 342 -5.71 -24.79 1.44
N VAL A 343 -6.48 -25.70 0.82
CA VAL A 343 -6.12 -26.24 -0.49
C VAL A 343 -7.31 -26.44 -1.41
N TYR A 344 -7.16 -25.96 -2.64
CA TYR A 344 -8.04 -26.32 -3.75
C TYR A 344 -7.38 -27.41 -4.61
N LEU A 345 -8.09 -28.52 -4.81
CA LEU A 345 -7.62 -29.66 -5.59
C LEU A 345 -8.29 -29.64 -6.97
N CYS A 346 -7.49 -29.36 -8.00
CA CYS A 346 -7.86 -29.48 -9.41
C CYS A 346 -7.89 -30.96 -9.80
N ARG A 347 -9.00 -31.43 -10.35
CA ARG A 347 -9.27 -32.85 -10.55
C ARG A 347 -9.74 -33.16 -11.96
N ARG A 348 -9.66 -34.45 -12.30
CA ARG A 348 -10.46 -35.02 -13.38
C ARG A 348 -11.86 -35.35 -12.85
N GLY A 349 -12.82 -34.53 -13.25
CA GLY A 349 -14.16 -34.45 -12.71
C GLY A 349 -14.26 -33.36 -11.62
N ALA A 350 -15.36 -33.34 -10.87
CA ALA A 350 -15.61 -32.29 -9.86
C ALA A 350 -14.39 -32.01 -8.94
N ASN A 351 -14.00 -30.73 -8.84
CA ASN A 351 -12.92 -30.25 -7.98
C ASN A 351 -13.31 -30.27 -6.50
N GLN A 352 -12.34 -30.04 -5.61
CA GLN A 352 -12.59 -29.98 -4.17
C GLN A 352 -11.83 -28.86 -3.46
N LEU A 353 -12.50 -28.12 -2.58
CA LEU A 353 -11.90 -27.18 -1.64
C LEU A 353 -11.87 -27.81 -0.25
N TRP A 354 -10.68 -27.87 0.34
CA TRP A 354 -10.45 -28.40 1.68
C TRP A 354 -9.95 -27.30 2.59
N ARG A 355 -10.71 -27.04 3.66
CA ARG A 355 -10.37 -26.08 4.69
C ARG A 355 -9.62 -26.74 5.84
N GLN A 356 -8.60 -26.08 6.37
CA GLN A 356 -7.97 -26.44 7.63
C GLN A 356 -8.71 -25.77 8.80
N THR A 357 -9.22 -26.54 9.75
CA THR A 357 -9.95 -25.97 10.92
C THR A 357 -9.08 -25.84 12.17
N GLU A 358 -8.02 -26.64 12.21
CA GLU A 358 -6.92 -26.65 13.19
C GLU A 358 -5.70 -27.27 12.48
N ALA A 359 -4.49 -27.10 13.00
CA ALA A 359 -3.28 -27.71 12.43
C ALA A 359 -3.49 -29.21 12.09
N ASP A 360 -3.23 -29.59 10.84
CA ASP A 360 -3.41 -30.92 10.24
C ASP A 360 -4.86 -31.48 10.29
N THR A 361 -5.86 -30.66 10.55
CA THR A 361 -7.28 -31.06 10.59
C THR A 361 -8.05 -30.48 9.42
N TRP A 362 -8.43 -31.35 8.49
CA TRP A 362 -8.97 -30.98 7.17
C TRP A 362 -10.46 -31.30 7.02
N GLN A 363 -11.21 -30.37 6.45
CA GLN A 363 -12.63 -30.49 6.15
C GLN A 363 -12.91 -30.19 4.66
N ASP A 364 -13.57 -31.11 3.96
CA ASP A 364 -14.12 -30.84 2.62
C ASP A 364 -15.29 -29.86 2.75
N VAL A 365 -15.09 -28.64 2.26
CA VAL A 365 -16.09 -27.55 2.29
C VAL A 365 -16.68 -27.27 0.91
N THR A 366 -16.33 -28.06 -0.11
CA THR A 366 -16.69 -27.84 -1.52
C THR A 366 -18.19 -27.58 -1.72
N ALA A 367 -19.04 -28.35 -1.05
CA ALA A 367 -20.49 -28.22 -1.19
C ALA A 367 -21.04 -26.95 -0.54
N THR A 368 -20.48 -26.54 0.60
CA THR A 368 -20.89 -25.33 1.31
C THR A 368 -20.39 -24.07 0.61
N THR A 369 -19.18 -24.11 0.07
CA THR A 369 -18.57 -22.99 -0.66
C THR A 369 -18.98 -22.91 -2.13
N ARG A 370 -19.59 -23.96 -2.67
CA ARG A 370 -20.03 -24.07 -4.08
C ARG A 370 -18.87 -24.04 -5.09
N THR A 371 -17.74 -24.61 -4.71
CA THR A 371 -16.51 -24.56 -5.50
C THR A 371 -16.20 -25.85 -6.26
N SER A 372 -17.18 -26.75 -6.45
CA SER A 372 -16.93 -28.02 -7.17
C SER A 372 -16.51 -27.86 -8.63
N GLY A 373 -16.72 -26.67 -9.20
CA GLY A 373 -16.57 -26.42 -10.64
C GLY A 373 -17.50 -27.27 -11.49
N ALA A 374 -17.25 -27.29 -12.79
CA ALA A 374 -17.87 -28.24 -13.71
C ALA A 374 -17.18 -29.62 -13.66
N ASP A 375 -17.86 -30.66 -14.17
CA ASP A 375 -17.30 -32.02 -14.27
C ASP A 375 -16.34 -32.12 -15.48
N LEU A 376 -15.19 -31.45 -15.37
CA LEU A 376 -14.16 -31.26 -16.41
C LEU A 376 -12.80 -31.80 -15.93
N ASP A 377 -11.81 -31.86 -16.82
CA ASP A 377 -10.41 -32.14 -16.50
C ASP A 377 -9.71 -30.81 -16.17
N THR A 378 -9.78 -30.36 -14.91
CA THR A 378 -9.09 -29.15 -14.46
C THR A 378 -7.59 -29.45 -14.36
N VAL A 379 -6.80 -28.84 -15.22
CA VAL A 379 -5.36 -29.20 -15.39
C VAL A 379 -4.42 -28.28 -14.62
N ASP A 380 -4.84 -27.04 -14.34
CA ASP A 380 -4.05 -26.03 -13.64
C ASP A 380 -4.97 -24.91 -13.10
N GLY A 381 -4.43 -24.02 -12.26
CA GLY A 381 -5.14 -22.87 -11.73
C GLY A 381 -4.27 -22.01 -10.81
N GLY A 382 -4.87 -21.03 -10.14
CA GLY A 382 -4.18 -20.24 -9.11
C GLY A 382 -5.15 -19.47 -8.21
N PHE A 383 -4.78 -19.35 -6.94
CA PHE A 383 -5.31 -18.35 -6.02
C PHE A 383 -4.69 -16.99 -6.30
N PHE A 384 -5.53 -15.96 -6.26
CA PHE A 384 -5.16 -14.55 -6.35
C PHE A 384 -6.38 -13.72 -5.89
N ASP A 385 -6.16 -12.46 -5.54
CA ASP A 385 -7.22 -11.52 -5.21
C ASP A 385 -7.66 -10.82 -6.50
N ALA A 386 -8.76 -11.29 -7.11
CA ALA A 386 -9.13 -10.95 -8.48
C ALA A 386 -9.77 -9.57 -8.59
N ASP A 387 -10.47 -9.13 -7.54
CA ASP A 387 -11.08 -7.81 -7.49
C ASP A 387 -10.40 -6.86 -6.50
N HIS A 388 -9.41 -7.31 -5.72
CA HIS A 388 -8.71 -6.55 -4.68
C HIS A 388 -9.61 -6.26 -3.47
N ASP A 389 -10.48 -7.17 -3.06
CA ASP A 389 -11.33 -7.02 -1.87
C ASP A 389 -10.73 -7.62 -0.58
N GLY A 390 -9.58 -8.30 -0.71
CA GLY A 390 -8.82 -8.86 0.40
C GLY A 390 -9.06 -10.34 0.66
N ASP A 391 -9.91 -11.02 -0.13
CA ASP A 391 -10.02 -12.47 -0.15
C ASP A 391 -9.41 -13.12 -1.40
N LEU A 392 -9.08 -14.42 -1.29
CA LEU A 392 -8.54 -15.18 -2.42
C LEU A 392 -9.66 -15.78 -3.27
N ASP A 393 -9.59 -15.50 -4.56
CA ASP A 393 -10.38 -16.06 -5.64
C ASP A 393 -9.63 -17.17 -6.37
N LEU A 394 -10.31 -17.88 -7.28
CA LEU A 394 -9.72 -18.97 -8.06
C LEU A 394 -9.93 -18.77 -9.56
N PHE A 395 -8.83 -18.78 -10.33
CA PHE A 395 -8.91 -19.00 -11.77
C PHE A 395 -8.47 -20.42 -12.10
N LEU A 396 -9.30 -21.14 -12.85
CA LEU A 396 -9.13 -22.56 -13.17
C LEU A 396 -9.13 -22.74 -14.68
N VAL A 397 -8.15 -23.50 -15.18
CA VAL A 397 -8.07 -23.84 -16.60
C VAL A 397 -8.39 -25.31 -16.85
N ASN A 398 -9.22 -25.53 -17.86
CA ASN A 398 -9.77 -26.85 -18.16
C ASN A 398 -9.20 -27.42 -19.47
N GLY A 399 -8.73 -28.67 -19.40
CA GLY A 399 -8.13 -29.38 -20.52
C GLY A 399 -9.14 -29.98 -21.52
N ASP A 400 -10.43 -29.87 -21.23
CA ASP A 400 -11.54 -30.41 -22.03
C ASP A 400 -12.82 -29.53 -21.99
N GLY A 401 -12.73 -28.28 -21.53
CA GLY A 401 -13.87 -27.38 -21.40
C GLY A 401 -13.48 -25.91 -21.18
N PRO A 402 -14.46 -25.03 -20.91
CA PRO A 402 -14.22 -23.60 -20.66
C PRO A 402 -13.48 -23.37 -19.34
N ASN A 403 -12.76 -22.26 -19.25
CA ASN A 403 -12.11 -21.83 -18.00
C ASN A 403 -13.14 -21.30 -16.98
N GLU A 404 -12.78 -21.32 -15.71
CA GLU A 404 -13.64 -20.88 -14.61
C GLU A 404 -12.92 -19.82 -13.77
N LEU A 405 -13.64 -18.76 -13.39
CA LEU A 405 -13.24 -17.79 -12.38
C LEU A 405 -14.27 -17.93 -11.27
N LEU A 406 -13.85 -18.40 -10.10
CA LEU A 406 -14.69 -18.51 -8.92
C LEU A 406 -14.30 -17.35 -8.00
N ASN A 407 -15.15 -16.32 -7.94
CA ASN A 407 -14.98 -15.20 -7.02
C ASN A 407 -15.47 -15.63 -5.64
N ASN A 408 -14.67 -15.46 -4.61
CA ASN A 408 -15.08 -15.52 -3.23
C ASN A 408 -15.99 -14.31 -2.94
N ASN A 409 -17.06 -14.54 -2.20
CA ASN A 409 -18.06 -13.51 -1.90
C ASN A 409 -17.89 -12.94 -0.49
N LEU A 410 -16.86 -13.39 0.22
CA LEU A 410 -16.66 -13.16 1.64
C LEU A 410 -17.89 -13.53 2.51
N ASP A 411 -18.80 -14.38 2.01
CA ASP A 411 -19.99 -14.91 2.72
C ASP A 411 -19.92 -16.43 2.97
N GLY A 412 -18.75 -17.02 2.71
CA GLY A 412 -18.51 -18.47 2.75
C GLY A 412 -18.95 -19.20 1.48
N THR A 413 -19.31 -18.49 0.41
CA THR A 413 -19.61 -19.06 -0.91
C THR A 413 -18.81 -18.38 -2.01
N PHE A 414 -18.64 -19.09 -3.13
CA PHE A 414 -18.05 -18.57 -4.35
C PHE A 414 -19.11 -18.43 -5.45
N ARG A 415 -18.93 -17.46 -6.35
CA ARG A 415 -19.73 -17.27 -7.56
C ARG A 415 -18.88 -17.49 -8.83
N PRO A 416 -19.39 -18.18 -9.85
CA PRO A 416 -18.71 -18.27 -11.14
C PRO A 416 -18.87 -16.96 -11.94
N LEU A 417 -17.76 -16.40 -12.43
CA LEU A 417 -17.74 -15.14 -13.21
C LEU A 417 -17.17 -15.27 -14.62
N ALA A 418 -16.40 -16.32 -14.92
CA ALA A 418 -15.65 -16.38 -16.18
C ALA A 418 -16.51 -16.21 -17.45
N GLN A 419 -17.72 -16.76 -17.47
CA GLN A 419 -18.63 -16.62 -18.61
C GLN A 419 -19.11 -15.17 -18.80
N ASP A 420 -19.41 -14.48 -17.70
CA ASP A 420 -19.97 -13.13 -17.70
C ASP A 420 -18.89 -12.08 -18.00
N GLN A 421 -17.64 -12.35 -17.58
CA GLN A 421 -16.47 -11.50 -17.83
C GLN A 421 -15.70 -11.85 -19.10
N GLY A 422 -16.17 -12.82 -19.89
CA GLY A 422 -15.52 -13.21 -21.15
C GLY A 422 -14.18 -13.93 -20.99
N LEU A 423 -13.92 -14.50 -19.81
CA LEU A 423 -12.72 -15.25 -19.44
C LEU A 423 -12.85 -16.77 -19.65
N ALA A 424 -14.03 -17.26 -20.03
CA ALA A 424 -14.26 -18.68 -20.29
C ALA A 424 -13.39 -19.26 -21.42
N GLY A 425 -12.70 -18.41 -22.19
CA GLY A 425 -11.85 -18.78 -23.31
C GLY A 425 -12.63 -19.13 -24.58
N SER A 426 -11.89 -19.39 -25.66
CA SER A 426 -12.44 -20.09 -26.81
C SER A 426 -12.59 -21.59 -26.48
N SER A 427 -13.50 -22.32 -27.11
CA SER A 427 -13.83 -23.73 -26.76
C SER A 427 -12.68 -24.76 -26.89
N ASP A 428 -11.46 -24.31 -27.11
CA ASP A 428 -10.25 -25.12 -27.18
C ASP A 428 -9.65 -25.30 -25.77
N ALA A 429 -9.06 -26.47 -25.52
CA ALA A 429 -8.49 -26.81 -24.21
C ALA A 429 -7.38 -25.85 -23.77
N SER A 430 -7.46 -25.32 -22.55
CA SER A 430 -6.37 -24.58 -21.91
C SER A 430 -5.40 -25.53 -21.20
N ILE A 431 -4.15 -25.09 -20.98
CA ILE A 431 -3.10 -25.88 -20.31
C ILE A 431 -2.50 -25.22 -19.09
N MET A 432 -2.57 -23.89 -18.97
CA MET A 432 -1.97 -23.13 -17.87
C MET A 432 -2.57 -21.73 -17.73
N VAL A 433 -2.54 -21.19 -16.51
CA VAL A 433 -2.77 -19.77 -16.23
C VAL A 433 -1.61 -19.18 -15.42
N VAL A 434 -1.25 -17.94 -15.72
CA VAL A 434 -0.27 -17.13 -14.98
C VAL A 434 -0.93 -15.80 -14.59
N PRO A 435 -1.31 -15.62 -13.31
CA PRO A 435 -1.60 -14.30 -12.75
C PRO A 435 -0.30 -13.48 -12.64
N ALA A 436 -0.32 -12.24 -13.12
CA ALA A 436 0.81 -11.31 -13.05
C ALA A 436 0.30 -9.87 -13.22
N ASP A 437 1.06 -8.87 -12.78
CA ASP A 437 0.79 -7.46 -13.08
C ASP A 437 1.60 -7.08 -14.35
N ILE A 438 0.99 -7.21 -15.54
CA ILE A 438 1.72 -7.07 -16.82
C ILE A 438 1.79 -5.64 -17.34
N ASP A 439 0.92 -4.75 -16.87
CA ASP A 439 0.93 -3.33 -17.20
C ASP A 439 1.37 -2.40 -16.05
N ASN A 440 1.76 -2.99 -14.92
CA ASN A 440 2.33 -2.34 -13.75
C ASN A 440 1.36 -1.39 -13.04
N ASP A 441 0.06 -1.65 -13.16
CA ASP A 441 -1.00 -0.86 -12.53
C ASP A 441 -1.35 -1.35 -11.10
N ARG A 442 -0.77 -2.48 -10.66
CA ARG A 442 -0.97 -3.25 -9.42
C ARG A 442 -2.04 -4.33 -9.44
N ASP A 443 -2.97 -4.33 -10.38
CA ASP A 443 -3.96 -5.38 -10.40
C ASP A 443 -3.47 -6.68 -11.04
N ALA A 444 -4.15 -7.77 -10.68
CA ALA A 444 -3.81 -9.10 -11.15
C ALA A 444 -4.40 -9.33 -12.55
N ASP A 445 -3.55 -9.24 -13.58
CA ASP A 445 -3.86 -9.63 -14.93
C ASP A 445 -3.78 -11.14 -15.12
N LEU A 446 -4.31 -11.64 -16.24
CA LEU A 446 -4.36 -13.07 -16.53
C LEU A 446 -3.74 -13.40 -17.88
N ILE A 447 -2.78 -14.31 -17.89
CA ILE A 447 -2.24 -14.92 -19.11
C ILE A 447 -2.67 -16.38 -19.15
N VAL A 448 -3.44 -16.77 -20.17
CA VAL A 448 -3.94 -18.13 -20.36
C VAL A 448 -3.28 -18.77 -21.57
N LEU A 449 -2.54 -19.85 -21.31
CA LEU A 449 -1.91 -20.65 -22.34
C LEU A 449 -2.87 -21.73 -22.82
N ASN A 450 -3.37 -21.58 -24.05
CA ASN A 450 -4.18 -22.60 -24.73
C ASN A 450 -3.33 -23.73 -25.34
N ARG A 451 -3.86 -24.95 -25.41
CA ARG A 451 -3.19 -26.11 -26.04
C ARG A 451 -2.79 -25.82 -27.49
N THR A 452 -3.61 -25.05 -28.17
CA THR A 452 -3.33 -24.50 -29.49
C THR A 452 -3.60 -23.00 -29.49
N PRO A 453 -2.76 -22.18 -30.13
CA PRO A 453 -3.06 -20.77 -30.33
C PRO A 453 -4.44 -20.55 -30.98
N PRO A 454 -5.14 -19.43 -30.68
CA PRO A 454 -4.61 -18.28 -29.97
C PRO A 454 -4.52 -18.49 -28.44
N HIS A 455 -3.50 -17.94 -27.80
CA HIS A 455 -3.43 -17.75 -26.34
C HIS A 455 -4.16 -16.46 -25.95
N ASP A 456 -4.61 -16.38 -24.71
CA ASP A 456 -5.39 -15.25 -24.21
C ASP A 456 -4.59 -14.46 -23.17
N VAL A 457 -4.65 -13.13 -23.26
CA VAL A 457 -4.05 -12.20 -22.29
C VAL A 457 -5.13 -11.19 -21.95
N TYR A 458 -5.43 -11.03 -20.67
CA TYR A 458 -6.46 -10.14 -20.17
C TYR A 458 -5.84 -9.15 -19.20
N THR A 459 -6.11 -7.85 -19.41
CA THR A 459 -5.91 -6.89 -18.34
C THR A 459 -7.13 -6.84 -17.43
N ASN A 460 -6.87 -6.73 -16.14
CA ASN A 460 -7.87 -6.41 -15.13
C ASN A 460 -7.91 -4.88 -14.99
N ASP A 461 -9.08 -4.33 -14.70
CA ASP A 461 -9.22 -2.92 -14.29
C ASP A 461 -10.01 -2.85 -12.96
N ARG A 462 -9.95 -3.94 -12.17
CA ARG A 462 -10.68 -4.19 -10.91
C ARG A 462 -12.20 -4.20 -11.11
N LEU A 463 -12.98 -4.33 -10.02
CA LEU A 463 -14.45 -4.31 -10.07
C LEU A 463 -15.06 -5.31 -11.09
N TRP A 464 -14.37 -6.45 -11.28
CA TRP A 464 -14.65 -7.47 -12.30
C TRP A 464 -14.60 -6.95 -13.75
N SER A 465 -13.78 -5.96 -14.04
CA SER A 465 -13.59 -5.42 -15.38
C SER A 465 -12.39 -6.07 -16.05
N TYR A 466 -12.62 -7.16 -16.80
CA TYR A 466 -11.57 -7.79 -17.60
C TYR A 466 -11.72 -7.43 -19.08
N ARG A 467 -10.58 -7.21 -19.75
CA ARG A 467 -10.52 -6.93 -21.19
C ARG A 467 -9.32 -7.59 -21.85
N PRO A 468 -9.39 -7.98 -23.13
CA PRO A 468 -8.21 -8.46 -23.84
C PRO A 468 -7.10 -7.41 -23.85
N ALA A 469 -5.90 -7.81 -23.45
CA ALA A 469 -4.73 -6.95 -23.41
C ALA A 469 -4.27 -6.55 -24.83
N ALA A 470 -3.94 -5.29 -25.03
CA ALA A 470 -3.39 -4.79 -26.29
C ALA A 470 -1.89 -5.11 -26.41
N GLY A 471 -1.39 -5.29 -27.64
CA GLY A 471 0.05 -5.44 -27.89
C GLY A 471 0.59 -6.88 -27.81
N PHE A 472 -0.23 -7.86 -27.43
CA PHE A 472 0.14 -9.28 -27.33
C PHE A 472 -0.16 -10.10 -28.60
N GLU A 473 -0.51 -9.48 -29.73
CA GLU A 473 -1.00 -10.21 -30.92
C GLU A 473 0.02 -11.20 -31.51
N SER A 474 1.32 -10.94 -31.33
CA SER A 474 2.40 -11.85 -31.72
C SER A 474 2.50 -13.04 -30.76
N PHE A 475 2.45 -12.79 -29.46
CA PHE A 475 2.45 -13.81 -28.42
C PHE A 475 1.25 -14.74 -28.59
N ASN A 476 0.04 -14.17 -28.70
CA ASN A 476 -1.20 -14.92 -28.80
C ASN A 476 -1.19 -15.93 -29.94
N LYS A 477 -0.44 -15.71 -31.04
CA LYS A 477 -0.43 -16.61 -32.21
C LYS A 477 0.73 -17.59 -32.24
N THR A 478 1.65 -17.51 -31.28
CA THR A 478 2.87 -18.32 -31.25
C THR A 478 2.65 -19.51 -30.33
N ALA A 479 2.84 -20.73 -30.83
CA ALA A 479 2.66 -21.92 -30.00
C ALA A 479 3.66 -21.93 -28.84
N ALA A 480 3.16 -22.13 -27.63
CA ALA A 480 3.96 -22.31 -26.43
C ALA A 480 3.44 -23.49 -25.59
N MET A 481 4.36 -24.16 -24.90
CA MET A 481 4.13 -25.34 -24.05
C MET A 481 4.31 -25.05 -22.56
N ALA A 482 5.07 -24.00 -22.24
CA ALA A 482 5.31 -23.49 -20.89
C ALA A 482 5.43 -21.97 -20.96
N LEU A 483 5.05 -21.30 -19.88
CA LEU A 483 5.05 -19.86 -19.75
C LEU A 483 5.46 -19.44 -18.33
N LEU A 484 6.21 -18.36 -18.21
CA LEU A 484 6.55 -17.68 -16.97
C LEU A 484 6.47 -16.16 -17.18
N ALA A 485 6.02 -15.41 -16.18
CA ALA A 485 6.00 -13.95 -16.17
C ALA A 485 6.85 -13.43 -14.99
N GLU A 486 8.04 -12.91 -15.26
CA GLU A 486 9.00 -12.49 -14.22
C GLU A 486 9.87 -11.33 -14.70
N ASP A 487 10.26 -10.47 -13.76
CA ASP A 487 11.20 -9.37 -13.98
C ASP A 487 12.61 -9.83 -13.58
N ILE A 488 13.29 -10.50 -14.52
CA ILE A 488 14.58 -11.14 -14.25
C ILE A 488 15.72 -10.11 -14.23
N ASP A 489 15.61 -9.02 -14.99
CA ASP A 489 16.65 -7.98 -15.07
C ASP A 489 16.47 -6.82 -14.08
N ALA A 490 15.39 -6.88 -13.28
CA ALA A 490 15.04 -5.95 -12.22
C ALA A 490 14.84 -4.51 -12.72
N ASP A 491 14.30 -4.35 -13.93
CA ASP A 491 14.04 -3.04 -14.53
C ASP A 491 12.66 -2.45 -14.19
N GLY A 492 11.82 -3.25 -13.53
CA GLY A 492 10.47 -2.95 -13.06
C GLY A 492 9.37 -3.42 -14.01
N MET A 493 9.69 -4.00 -15.17
CA MET A 493 8.72 -4.51 -16.14
C MET A 493 8.80 -6.03 -16.23
N ALA A 494 7.66 -6.71 -16.04
CA ALA A 494 7.64 -8.16 -16.20
C ALA A 494 7.88 -8.57 -17.66
N GLU A 495 8.78 -9.54 -17.87
CA GLU A 495 8.92 -10.24 -19.14
C GLU A 495 8.14 -11.53 -19.16
N LEU A 496 7.77 -11.97 -20.37
CA LEU A 496 7.30 -13.35 -20.55
C LEU A 496 8.43 -14.23 -21.08
N TYR A 497 8.56 -15.43 -20.52
CA TYR A 497 9.43 -16.47 -21.02
C TYR A 497 8.58 -17.66 -21.45
N SER A 498 8.79 -18.18 -22.65
CA SER A 498 8.02 -19.31 -23.17
C SER A 498 8.88 -20.33 -23.89
N VAL A 499 8.47 -21.59 -23.87
CA VAL A 499 9.07 -22.67 -24.68
C VAL A 499 8.11 -23.05 -25.80
N ASP A 500 8.58 -23.00 -27.05
CA ASP A 500 7.77 -23.44 -28.20
C ASP A 500 7.81 -24.97 -28.41
N ALA A 501 7.04 -25.46 -29.38
CA ALA A 501 6.96 -26.89 -29.70
C ALA A 501 8.25 -27.49 -30.32
N ASP A 502 9.15 -26.64 -30.82
CA ASP A 502 10.46 -27.03 -31.39
C ASP A 502 11.58 -26.98 -30.33
N GLY A 503 11.24 -26.56 -29.11
CA GLY A 503 12.16 -26.41 -27.98
C GLY A 503 12.95 -25.10 -27.99
N THR A 504 12.51 -24.10 -28.76
CA THR A 504 13.06 -22.74 -28.72
C THR A 504 12.57 -22.05 -27.46
N LEU A 505 13.51 -21.49 -26.69
CA LEU A 505 13.21 -20.59 -25.59
C LEU A 505 13.04 -19.16 -26.16
N LEU A 506 11.92 -18.52 -25.85
CA LEU A 506 11.61 -17.16 -26.28
C LEU A 506 11.47 -16.26 -25.05
N ARG A 507 12.05 -15.05 -25.12
CA ARG A 507 11.74 -13.93 -24.22
C ARG A 507 10.84 -12.94 -24.94
N TRP A 508 9.80 -12.47 -24.27
CA TRP A 508 8.86 -11.49 -24.80
C TRP A 508 8.97 -10.21 -23.98
N GLN A 509 9.25 -9.12 -24.67
CA GLN A 509 9.40 -7.78 -24.07
C GLN A 509 8.55 -6.77 -24.83
N ALA A 510 8.01 -5.79 -24.11
CA ALA A 510 7.33 -4.67 -24.70
C ALA A 510 8.32 -3.81 -25.51
N GLY A 511 8.04 -3.63 -26.80
CA GLY A 511 8.75 -2.67 -27.64
C GLY A 511 8.37 -1.22 -27.32
N ALA A 512 9.05 -0.27 -27.94
CA ALA A 512 8.75 1.17 -27.78
C ALA A 512 7.33 1.58 -28.22
N ASP A 513 6.64 0.74 -28.99
CA ASP A 513 5.25 0.90 -29.40
C ASP A 513 4.25 0.15 -28.49
N GLY A 514 4.73 -0.41 -27.37
CA GLY A 514 3.94 -1.17 -26.40
C GLY A 514 3.64 -2.61 -26.84
N ARG A 515 4.14 -3.06 -27.99
CA ARG A 515 3.87 -4.43 -28.47
C ARG A 515 4.90 -5.42 -27.95
N PHE A 516 4.43 -6.54 -27.42
CA PHE A 516 5.30 -7.64 -27.01
C PHE A 516 5.88 -8.35 -28.23
N GLN A 517 7.21 -8.36 -28.32
CA GLN A 517 7.95 -9.00 -29.41
C GLN A 517 8.78 -10.16 -28.88
N PRO A 518 8.85 -11.29 -29.62
CA PRO A 518 9.69 -12.41 -29.23
C PRO A 518 11.15 -12.15 -29.60
N GLU A 519 12.03 -12.49 -28.68
CA GLU A 519 13.45 -12.69 -28.89
C GLU A 519 13.78 -14.17 -28.69
N SER A 520 14.37 -14.81 -29.70
CA SER A 520 14.82 -16.19 -29.57
C SER A 520 16.12 -16.27 -28.77
N LEU A 521 16.08 -17.02 -27.69
CA LEU A 521 17.23 -17.29 -26.82
C LEU A 521 17.91 -18.62 -27.20
N SER A 522 19.04 -18.91 -26.57
CA SER A 522 19.79 -20.15 -26.76
C SER A 522 18.93 -21.35 -26.38
N GLN A 523 18.82 -22.34 -27.29
CA GLN A 523 18.11 -23.60 -27.02
C GLN A 523 18.94 -24.48 -26.08
N PRO A 524 18.51 -24.72 -24.83
CA PRO A 524 19.19 -25.63 -23.92
C PRO A 524 19.09 -27.08 -24.42
N GLU A 525 20.12 -27.90 -24.15
CA GLU A 525 20.16 -29.30 -24.60
C GLU A 525 18.96 -30.11 -24.10
N VAL A 526 18.47 -29.81 -22.89
CA VAL A 526 17.31 -30.45 -22.26
C VAL A 526 16.02 -30.23 -23.06
N LEU A 527 15.88 -29.11 -23.77
CA LEU A 527 14.69 -28.78 -24.58
C LEU A 527 14.68 -29.45 -25.97
N LYS A 528 15.63 -30.32 -26.29
CA LYS A 528 15.49 -31.20 -27.48
C LYS A 528 14.31 -32.17 -27.36
N ASP A 529 13.86 -32.39 -26.13
CA ASP A 529 12.65 -33.13 -25.80
C ASP A 529 11.79 -32.23 -24.92
N VAL A 530 10.81 -31.56 -25.53
CA VAL A 530 9.93 -30.61 -24.84
C VAL A 530 8.84 -31.29 -24.00
N SER A 531 8.84 -32.62 -23.90
CA SER A 531 7.91 -33.31 -23.01
C SER A 531 8.19 -32.92 -21.56
N GLN A 532 7.14 -32.60 -20.81
CA GLN A 532 7.24 -32.05 -19.45
C GLN A 532 8.08 -30.77 -19.36
N ALA A 533 8.13 -29.96 -20.43
CA ALA A 533 8.81 -28.68 -20.40
C ALA A 533 8.21 -27.76 -19.33
N GLN A 534 9.07 -27.19 -18.48
CA GLN A 534 8.68 -26.25 -17.42
C GLN A 534 9.72 -25.15 -17.30
N LEU A 535 9.27 -23.98 -16.86
CA LEU A 535 10.08 -22.78 -16.58
C LEU A 535 9.91 -22.40 -15.12
N ALA A 536 10.96 -21.86 -14.50
CA ALA A 536 10.89 -21.21 -13.19
C ALA A 536 11.96 -20.13 -13.05
N ALA A 537 11.78 -19.14 -12.18
CA ALA A 537 12.81 -18.15 -11.88
C ALA A 537 13.12 -18.06 -10.38
N PHE A 538 14.40 -18.21 -10.04
CA PHE A 538 14.89 -18.10 -8.67
C PHE A 538 16.32 -17.56 -8.67
N ASP A 539 16.70 -16.81 -7.63
CA ASP A 539 18.11 -16.60 -7.32
C ASP A 539 18.70 -17.94 -6.83
N VAL A 540 19.50 -18.59 -7.66
CA VAL A 540 20.10 -19.90 -7.38
C VAL A 540 21.46 -19.71 -6.73
N ASN A 541 22.23 -18.72 -7.17
CA ASN A 541 23.64 -18.58 -6.77
C ASN A 541 23.84 -17.67 -5.54
N GLY A 542 22.83 -16.85 -5.20
CA GLY A 542 22.78 -15.93 -4.08
C GLY A 542 23.36 -14.53 -4.36
N ASP A 543 23.49 -14.13 -5.63
CA ASP A 543 24.01 -12.82 -6.02
C ASP A 543 22.94 -11.71 -6.09
N GLY A 544 21.67 -12.09 -5.91
CA GLY A 544 20.52 -11.18 -5.98
C GLY A 544 19.88 -11.07 -7.36
N THR A 545 20.40 -11.75 -8.38
CA THR A 545 19.81 -11.83 -9.72
C THR A 545 18.97 -13.09 -9.83
N LEU A 546 17.80 -13.02 -10.47
CA LEU A 546 17.03 -14.22 -10.76
C LEU A 546 17.68 -15.01 -11.92
N GLU A 547 17.73 -16.33 -11.80
CA GLU A 547 18.09 -17.23 -12.88
C GLU A 547 16.88 -18.00 -13.40
N LEU A 548 16.84 -18.18 -14.72
CA LEU A 548 15.83 -19.01 -15.37
C LEU A 548 16.22 -20.48 -15.26
N ILE A 549 15.35 -21.30 -14.69
CA ILE A 549 15.46 -22.75 -14.63
C ILE A 549 14.55 -23.34 -15.70
N VAL A 550 15.13 -24.13 -16.59
CA VAL A 550 14.41 -24.80 -17.67
C VAL A 550 14.46 -26.30 -17.43
N SER A 551 13.30 -26.93 -17.30
CA SER A 551 13.15 -28.37 -17.05
C SER A 551 12.43 -29.07 -18.19
N SER A 552 12.67 -30.37 -18.32
CA SER A 552 12.03 -31.28 -19.28
C SER A 552 12.10 -32.72 -18.76
N ALA A 553 11.51 -33.67 -19.49
CA ALA A 553 11.66 -35.08 -19.20
C ALA A 553 13.12 -35.57 -19.25
N ARG A 554 14.03 -34.84 -19.91
CA ARG A 554 15.45 -35.22 -20.03
C ARG A 554 16.36 -34.63 -18.96
N GLY A 555 15.83 -33.74 -18.14
CA GLY A 555 16.54 -33.07 -17.06
C GLY A 555 16.29 -31.57 -17.07
N TRP A 556 17.15 -30.83 -16.41
CA TRP A 556 16.97 -29.40 -16.14
C TRP A 556 18.28 -28.63 -16.19
N THR A 557 18.20 -27.35 -16.51
CA THR A 557 19.33 -26.43 -16.70
C THR A 557 19.03 -25.10 -16.01
N VAL A 558 20.04 -24.52 -15.35
CA VAL A 558 20.01 -23.15 -14.83
C VAL A 558 20.69 -22.23 -15.84
N LEU A 559 20.01 -21.16 -16.22
CA LEU A 559 20.46 -20.15 -17.17
C LEU A 559 20.59 -18.81 -16.43
N ALA A 560 21.82 -18.30 -16.35
CA ALA A 560 22.10 -16.99 -15.78
C ALA A 560 22.08 -15.90 -16.86
N THR A 561 21.66 -14.69 -16.48
CA THR A 561 21.67 -13.53 -17.37
C THR A 561 23.08 -12.92 -17.46
N ASN A 562 23.50 -12.59 -18.68
CA ASN A 562 24.73 -11.86 -18.96
C ASN A 562 24.41 -10.74 -19.96
N GLY A 563 23.84 -9.65 -19.45
CA GLY A 563 23.23 -8.61 -20.28
C GLY A 563 22.02 -9.18 -21.04
N SER A 564 22.05 -9.15 -22.37
CA SER A 564 20.96 -9.66 -23.21
C SER A 564 21.06 -11.16 -23.54
N ALA A 565 22.04 -11.89 -23.01
CA ALA A 565 22.26 -13.30 -23.31
C ALA A 565 22.01 -14.19 -22.07
N LEU A 566 21.53 -15.42 -22.30
CA LEU A 566 21.44 -16.46 -21.28
C LEU A 566 22.58 -17.47 -21.43
N GLU A 567 23.32 -17.71 -20.36
CA GLU A 567 24.41 -18.69 -20.28
C GLU A 567 24.08 -19.81 -19.29
N SER A 568 24.30 -21.07 -19.70
CA SER A 568 24.11 -22.21 -18.82
C SER A 568 25.16 -22.24 -17.70
N SER A 569 24.72 -22.05 -16.46
CA SER A 569 25.58 -22.10 -15.27
C SER A 569 25.62 -23.49 -14.63
N TYR A 570 24.54 -24.27 -14.76
CA TYR A 570 24.42 -25.65 -14.28
C TYR A 570 23.47 -26.46 -15.15
N SER A 571 23.71 -27.75 -15.32
CA SER A 571 22.84 -28.63 -16.09
C SER A 571 22.87 -30.05 -15.59
N VAL A 572 21.70 -30.66 -15.51
CA VAL A 572 21.48 -32.09 -15.28
C VAL A 572 20.79 -32.63 -16.52
N ALA A 573 21.44 -33.55 -17.21
CA ALA A 573 20.84 -34.28 -18.31
C ALA A 573 20.99 -35.78 -18.05
N SER A 574 19.90 -36.53 -18.16
CA SER A 574 19.90 -37.99 -18.04
C SER A 574 19.36 -38.63 -19.31
N PRO A 575 20.21 -39.24 -20.15
CA PRO A 575 19.74 -39.92 -21.35
C PRO A 575 19.02 -41.24 -21.04
N ASP A 576 19.24 -41.81 -19.85
CA ASP A 576 18.80 -43.17 -19.46
C ASP A 576 17.61 -43.17 -18.47
N GLN A 577 17.20 -42.01 -17.96
CA GLN A 577 16.14 -41.87 -16.95
C GLN A 577 15.31 -40.63 -17.24
N ASP A 578 14.04 -40.83 -17.57
CA ASP A 578 13.13 -39.73 -17.82
C ASP A 578 12.57 -39.18 -16.49
N PHE A 579 12.50 -37.87 -16.37
CA PHE A 579 11.81 -37.18 -15.28
C PHE A 579 10.34 -36.96 -15.65
N VAL A 580 9.46 -37.08 -14.65
CA VAL A 580 8.01 -36.84 -14.82
C VAL A 580 7.56 -35.51 -14.23
N ALA A 581 8.30 -34.98 -13.25
CA ALA A 581 8.09 -33.67 -12.65
C ALA A 581 9.42 -33.21 -12.03
N SER A 582 9.77 -31.94 -12.20
CA SER A 582 10.94 -31.32 -11.57
C SER A 582 10.59 -29.93 -11.07
N VAL A 583 10.72 -29.67 -9.77
CA VAL A 583 10.32 -28.39 -9.18
C VAL A 583 11.45 -27.80 -8.33
N PRO A 584 11.77 -26.51 -8.49
CA PRO A 584 12.54 -25.78 -7.49
C PRO A 584 11.71 -25.58 -6.23
N PHE A 585 12.34 -25.65 -5.06
CA PHE A 585 11.66 -25.35 -3.80
C PHE A 585 12.61 -24.87 -2.71
N ILE A 586 12.09 -24.11 -1.75
CA ILE A 586 12.85 -23.59 -0.61
C ILE A 586 12.62 -24.51 0.60
N GLY A 587 13.43 -25.57 0.71
CA GLY A 587 13.33 -26.54 1.79
C GLY A 587 14.04 -26.16 3.09
N GLN A 588 15.11 -25.35 3.01
CA GLN A 588 15.81 -24.80 4.18
C GLN A 588 16.06 -23.31 3.95
N SER A 589 15.67 -22.50 4.93
CA SER A 589 15.55 -21.04 4.84
C SER A 589 16.86 -20.25 4.73
N THR A 590 18.02 -20.87 4.53
CA THR A 590 19.32 -20.16 4.62
C THR A 590 20.20 -20.24 3.38
N SER A 591 19.89 -21.17 2.46
CA SER A 591 20.81 -21.56 1.37
C SER A 591 20.18 -21.49 -0.02
N GLY A 592 18.98 -20.89 -0.13
CA GLY A 592 18.27 -20.71 -1.39
C GLY A 592 17.58 -21.99 -1.90
N PRO A 593 17.17 -22.01 -3.18
CA PRO A 593 16.33 -23.07 -3.72
C PRO A 593 17.10 -24.39 -3.91
N SER A 594 16.46 -25.50 -3.52
CA SER A 594 16.82 -26.86 -3.90
C SER A 594 16.06 -27.27 -5.17
N MET A 595 16.49 -28.35 -5.83
CA MET A 595 15.70 -28.99 -6.89
C MET A 595 15.19 -30.35 -6.45
N LEU A 596 13.91 -30.63 -6.66
CA LEU A 596 13.31 -31.96 -6.55
C LEU A 596 12.98 -32.48 -7.94
N ALA A 597 13.24 -33.77 -8.19
CA ALA A 597 12.77 -34.42 -9.41
C ALA A 597 12.22 -35.81 -9.12
N LEU A 598 11.06 -36.11 -9.69
CA LEU A 598 10.47 -37.44 -9.70
C LEU A 598 10.79 -38.10 -11.04
N SER A 599 11.24 -39.35 -11.00
CA SER A 599 11.64 -40.10 -12.18
C SER A 599 10.60 -41.13 -12.60
N ALA A 600 10.54 -41.42 -13.90
CA ALA A 600 9.70 -42.48 -14.45
C ALA A 600 10.13 -43.88 -13.95
N GLY A 601 9.16 -44.79 -13.78
CA GLY A 601 9.41 -46.19 -13.40
C GLY A 601 9.48 -46.43 -11.88
N ASN A 602 10.46 -47.24 -11.43
CA ASN A 602 10.69 -47.53 -10.00
C ASN A 602 11.67 -46.55 -9.33
N ALA A 603 12.05 -45.47 -10.03
CA ALA A 603 13.02 -44.50 -9.53
C ALA A 603 12.29 -43.44 -8.71
N GLY A 604 12.49 -43.44 -7.40
CA GLY A 604 11.81 -42.54 -6.45
C GLY A 604 12.22 -41.07 -6.59
N LEU A 605 11.70 -40.25 -5.67
CA LEU A 605 12.00 -38.82 -5.58
C LEU A 605 13.48 -38.59 -5.27
N SER A 606 14.12 -37.69 -6.02
CA SER A 606 15.53 -37.31 -5.83
C SER A 606 15.62 -35.82 -5.55
N ILE A 607 16.58 -35.42 -4.69
CA ILE A 607 16.83 -34.04 -4.31
C ILE A 607 18.26 -33.63 -4.63
N TRP A 608 18.39 -32.42 -5.18
CA TRP A 608 19.65 -31.69 -5.30
C TRP A 608 19.62 -30.54 -4.30
N LYS A 609 20.32 -30.72 -3.19
CA LYS A 609 20.44 -29.72 -2.14
C LYS A 609 21.34 -28.56 -2.59
N PRO A 610 21.22 -27.37 -1.95
CA PRO A 610 22.08 -26.24 -2.25
C PRO A 610 23.53 -26.62 -1.93
N GLY A 611 24.43 -26.38 -2.88
CA GLY A 611 25.85 -26.68 -2.72
C GLY A 611 26.63 -25.52 -2.08
N PRO A 612 27.90 -25.75 -1.70
CA PRO A 612 28.75 -24.75 -1.06
C PRO A 612 29.20 -23.62 -1.99
N GLY A 613 28.81 -23.66 -3.28
CA GLY A 613 29.15 -22.67 -4.29
C GLY A 613 28.24 -21.44 -4.32
N ARG A 614 27.40 -21.25 -3.30
CA ARG A 614 26.38 -20.18 -3.23
C ARG A 614 26.62 -19.22 -2.10
N TYR A 615 26.19 -17.97 -2.28
CA TYR A 615 26.09 -17.01 -1.19
C TYR A 615 24.93 -17.37 -0.23
N PRO A 616 24.96 -16.87 1.02
CA PRO A 616 23.82 -16.95 1.93
C PRO A 616 22.61 -16.15 1.44
N PHE A 617 21.42 -16.60 1.82
CA PHE A 617 20.15 -16.01 1.42
C PHE A 617 19.44 -15.33 2.59
N VAL A 618 18.68 -14.29 2.27
CA VAL A 618 17.53 -13.83 3.05
C VAL A 618 16.33 -14.65 2.60
N THR A 619 15.56 -15.18 3.56
CA THR A 619 14.31 -15.87 3.26
C THR A 619 13.16 -15.15 3.95
N LEU A 620 12.07 -14.92 3.21
CA LEU A 620 10.94 -14.10 3.62
C LEU A 620 9.64 -14.90 3.53
N ALA A 621 8.87 -14.94 4.61
CA ALA A 621 7.47 -15.36 4.60
C ALA A 621 6.62 -14.12 4.80
N LEU A 622 5.76 -13.83 3.82
CA LEU A 622 4.83 -12.70 3.87
C LEU A 622 3.46 -13.20 4.28
N SER A 623 2.75 -12.38 5.03
CA SER A 623 1.38 -12.64 5.43
C SER A 623 0.63 -11.32 5.47
N GLY A 624 -0.57 -11.28 4.92
CA GLY A 624 -1.55 -10.27 5.34
C GLY A 624 -1.68 -10.30 6.87
N ARG A 625 -2.13 -9.20 7.48
CA ARG A 625 -2.21 -9.11 8.95
C ARG A 625 -2.95 -10.33 9.56
N GLN A 626 -2.55 -10.86 10.71
CA GLN A 626 -3.20 -12.07 11.28
C GLN A 626 -4.07 -11.78 12.52
N ASP A 627 -4.45 -10.51 12.75
CA ASP A 627 -5.17 -10.10 13.95
C ASP A 627 -6.68 -10.22 13.74
N ALA A 628 -7.27 -11.35 14.15
CA ALA A 628 -8.70 -11.61 14.05
C ALA A 628 -9.60 -10.56 14.75
N ALA A 629 -9.04 -9.70 15.62
CA ALA A 629 -9.79 -8.60 16.23
C ALA A 629 -9.86 -7.34 15.37
N GLN A 630 -9.17 -7.31 14.23
CA GLN A 630 -9.13 -6.20 13.28
C GLN A 630 -9.49 -6.69 11.87
N SER A 631 -10.04 -5.80 11.06
CA SER A 631 -10.40 -6.15 9.68
C SER A 631 -9.17 -6.25 8.78
N MET A 632 -9.24 -7.20 7.86
CA MET A 632 -8.22 -7.48 6.84
C MET A 632 -8.36 -6.55 5.63
N ARG A 633 -7.25 -6.25 4.97
CA ARG A 633 -7.22 -5.48 3.71
C ARG A 633 -6.48 -6.22 2.59
N SER A 634 -5.36 -6.87 2.91
CA SER A 634 -4.72 -7.87 2.04
C SER A 634 -5.07 -9.30 2.48
N ASN A 635 -5.03 -10.25 1.54
CA ASN A 635 -5.22 -11.66 1.85
C ASN A 635 -4.14 -12.20 2.82
N ALA A 636 -4.55 -13.09 3.73
CA ALA A 636 -3.68 -13.63 4.77
C ALA A 636 -2.45 -14.37 4.21
N SER A 637 -2.56 -14.94 3.01
CA SER A 637 -1.45 -15.65 2.35
C SER A 637 -0.38 -14.72 1.77
N GLY A 638 -0.65 -13.40 1.68
CA GLY A 638 0.25 -12.43 1.07
C GLY A 638 0.45 -12.62 -0.44
N ILE A 639 -0.42 -13.35 -1.14
CA ILE A 639 -0.36 -13.57 -2.59
C ILE A 639 -0.64 -12.25 -3.33
N GLY A 640 0.17 -11.93 -4.34
CA GLY A 640 0.10 -10.66 -5.08
C GLY A 640 0.96 -9.52 -4.51
N THR A 641 1.78 -9.79 -3.50
CA THR A 641 2.72 -8.83 -2.90
C THR A 641 4.00 -8.74 -3.73
N ARG A 642 4.50 -7.52 -3.96
CA ARG A 642 5.75 -7.25 -4.67
C ARG A 642 6.81 -6.70 -3.72
N LEU A 643 8.07 -7.04 -3.97
CA LEU A 643 9.20 -6.61 -3.14
C LEU A 643 10.34 -6.06 -3.98
N ALA A 644 10.98 -5.01 -3.47
CA ALA A 644 12.25 -4.52 -3.95
C ALA A 644 13.31 -4.58 -2.85
N VAL A 645 14.33 -5.42 -3.04
CA VAL A 645 15.40 -5.67 -2.07
C VAL A 645 16.65 -4.93 -2.50
N ARG A 646 17.24 -4.14 -1.60
CA ARG A 646 18.47 -3.40 -1.88
C ARG A 646 19.64 -3.87 -1.01
N ALA A 647 20.78 -4.11 -1.64
CA ALA A 647 22.07 -4.32 -0.99
C ALA A 647 23.20 -3.55 -1.71
N GLY A 648 23.69 -2.49 -1.08
CA GLY A 648 24.60 -1.52 -1.68
C GLY A 648 23.95 -0.78 -2.86
N SER A 649 24.47 -1.02 -4.07
CA SER A 649 23.94 -0.50 -5.33
C SER A 649 23.08 -1.50 -6.11
N ARG A 650 22.93 -2.72 -5.61
CA ARG A 650 22.20 -3.81 -6.27
C ARG A 650 20.75 -3.83 -5.83
N TRP A 651 19.88 -4.23 -6.76
CA TRP A 651 18.45 -4.35 -6.58
C TRP A 651 17.99 -5.73 -7.06
N SER A 652 17.04 -6.31 -6.33
CA SER A 652 16.32 -7.52 -6.70
C SER A 652 14.84 -7.25 -6.60
N LEU A 653 14.07 -7.66 -7.60
CA LEU A 653 12.62 -7.58 -7.60
C LEU A 653 12.03 -8.99 -7.44
N LEU A 654 11.04 -9.13 -6.56
CA LEU A 654 10.39 -10.40 -6.24
C LEU A 654 8.87 -10.17 -6.16
N GLN A 655 8.11 -11.26 -6.31
CA GLN A 655 6.66 -11.27 -6.13
C GLN A 655 6.20 -12.57 -5.50
N THR A 656 4.99 -12.59 -4.92
CA THR A 656 4.36 -13.78 -4.33
C THR A 656 3.33 -14.45 -5.23
N TYR A 657 3.21 -14.02 -6.49
CA TYR A 657 2.60 -14.86 -7.52
C TYR A 657 3.47 -16.11 -7.78
N ARG A 658 2.91 -17.08 -8.51
CA ARG A 658 3.65 -18.29 -8.89
C ARG A 658 4.88 -17.92 -9.73
N ASN A 659 6.04 -18.46 -9.38
CA ASN A 659 7.31 -18.22 -10.08
C ASN A 659 7.80 -19.44 -10.89
N ASP A 660 6.89 -20.37 -11.16
CA ASP A 660 7.12 -21.56 -11.96
C ASP A 660 5.89 -21.95 -12.79
N SER A 661 6.15 -22.72 -13.85
CA SER A 661 5.16 -23.18 -14.82
C SER A 661 4.79 -24.67 -14.61
N ALA A 662 4.99 -25.25 -13.43
CA ALA A 662 4.50 -26.60 -13.15
C ALA A 662 3.00 -26.55 -12.78
N PRO A 663 2.19 -27.58 -13.10
CA PRO A 663 0.77 -27.55 -12.72
C PRO A 663 0.56 -27.40 -11.21
N GLY A 664 -0.28 -26.45 -10.82
CA GLY A 664 -0.54 -26.08 -9.44
C GLY A 664 0.13 -24.78 -9.00
N GLN A 665 -0.06 -24.44 -7.73
CA GLN A 665 0.49 -23.24 -7.11
C GLN A 665 0.98 -23.60 -5.71
N SER A 666 2.28 -23.51 -5.49
CA SER A 666 2.89 -23.68 -4.16
C SER A 666 2.70 -22.42 -3.31
N LEU A 667 2.66 -22.58 -1.98
CA LEU A 667 2.72 -21.47 -1.02
C LEU A 667 4.01 -21.62 -0.20
N GLN A 668 5.11 -21.13 -0.75
CA GLN A 668 6.44 -21.20 -0.14
C GLN A 668 7.02 -19.81 0.13
N SER A 669 7.97 -19.74 1.06
CA SER A 669 8.72 -18.52 1.32
C SER A 669 9.50 -18.06 0.08
N LEU A 670 9.85 -16.77 0.02
CA LEU A 670 10.75 -16.22 -0.99
C LEU A 670 12.19 -16.30 -0.50
N ALA A 671 13.16 -16.49 -1.40
CA ALA A 671 14.59 -16.45 -1.06
C ALA A 671 15.37 -15.58 -2.04
N VAL A 672 16.21 -14.70 -1.51
CA VAL A 672 17.07 -13.79 -2.29
C VAL A 672 18.43 -13.64 -1.63
N GLY A 673 19.49 -13.77 -2.42
CA GLY A 673 20.84 -13.58 -1.97
C GLY A 673 21.25 -12.11 -1.98
N LEU A 674 22.24 -11.78 -1.15
CA LEU A 674 22.75 -10.40 -1.03
C LEU A 674 24.17 -10.26 -1.60
N ASN A 675 24.61 -11.22 -2.41
CA ASN A 675 25.96 -11.27 -2.98
C ASN A 675 27.06 -11.25 -1.90
N GLY A 676 26.81 -11.97 -0.81
CA GLY A 676 27.73 -12.09 0.33
C GLY A 676 27.60 -11.02 1.42
N ASP A 677 26.75 -10.01 1.22
CA ASP A 677 26.41 -9.08 2.29
C ASP A 677 25.60 -9.79 3.39
N ARG A 678 25.80 -9.38 4.64
CA ARG A 678 25.17 -10.05 5.80
C ARG A 678 23.72 -9.63 6.02
N ARG A 679 23.33 -8.46 5.51
CA ARG A 679 22.01 -7.85 5.70
C ARG A 679 21.65 -6.97 4.51
N ALA A 680 20.36 -6.88 4.19
CA ALA A 680 19.85 -5.93 3.23
C ALA A 680 19.90 -4.51 3.82
N ASP A 681 20.09 -3.50 2.97
CA ASP A 681 19.98 -2.09 3.36
C ASP A 681 18.53 -1.79 3.75
N PHE A 682 17.60 -2.19 2.87
CA PHE A 682 16.17 -2.25 3.13
C PHE A 682 15.48 -3.20 2.14
N ILE A 683 14.26 -3.59 2.48
CA ILE A 683 13.30 -4.30 1.63
C ILE A 683 12.04 -3.44 1.58
N ALA A 684 11.70 -2.95 0.40
CA ALA A 684 10.43 -2.28 0.13
C ALA A 684 9.39 -3.32 -0.28
N ILE A 685 8.17 -3.19 0.21
CA ILE A 685 7.07 -4.15 0.04
C ILE A 685 5.84 -3.35 -0.40
N ASP A 686 5.22 -3.76 -1.51
CA ASP A 686 3.95 -3.26 -2.02
C ASP A 686 2.92 -4.38 -1.87
N TRP A 687 2.04 -4.25 -0.88
CA TRP A 687 0.99 -5.22 -0.55
C TRP A 687 -0.14 -5.17 -1.59
N SER A 688 -0.92 -6.24 -1.67
CA SER A 688 -1.99 -6.37 -2.69
C SER A 688 -3.10 -5.33 -2.53
N ASP A 689 -3.30 -4.79 -1.32
CA ASP A 689 -4.26 -3.72 -1.03
C ASP A 689 -3.72 -2.30 -1.33
N GLY A 690 -2.46 -2.20 -1.74
CA GLY A 690 -1.76 -0.96 -2.04
C GLY A 690 -0.96 -0.36 -0.88
N VAL A 691 -0.98 -0.96 0.33
CA VAL A 691 -0.13 -0.53 1.45
C VAL A 691 1.34 -0.70 1.06
N PHE A 692 2.12 0.36 1.26
CA PHE A 692 3.57 0.31 1.15
C PHE A 692 4.21 0.18 2.52
N GLN A 693 5.17 -0.75 2.62
CA GLN A 693 5.92 -1.04 3.83
C GLN A 693 7.40 -1.15 3.51
N SER A 694 8.27 -0.82 4.47
CA SER A 694 9.71 -0.99 4.31
C SER A 694 10.33 -1.59 5.57
N GLU A 695 11.12 -2.64 5.37
CA GLU A 695 11.86 -3.34 6.42
C GLU A 695 13.36 -3.06 6.29
N VAL A 696 14.07 -3.02 7.42
CA VAL A 696 15.52 -2.80 7.46
C VAL A 696 16.22 -3.79 8.37
N ASN A 697 17.55 -3.87 8.25
CA ASN A 697 18.38 -4.78 9.04
C ASN A 697 17.97 -6.25 8.90
N VAL A 698 17.35 -6.60 7.76
CA VAL A 698 16.96 -7.97 7.45
C VAL A 698 18.21 -8.75 7.09
N ALA A 699 18.58 -9.70 7.96
CA ALA A 699 19.82 -10.45 7.86
C ALA A 699 19.64 -11.77 7.09
N THR A 700 20.73 -12.22 6.47
CA THR A 700 20.82 -13.57 5.89
C THR A 700 20.84 -14.64 6.97
N GLY A 701 20.42 -15.85 6.62
CA GLY A 701 20.59 -17.04 7.47
C GLY A 701 19.46 -17.36 8.44
N GLU A 702 18.35 -16.62 8.40
CA GLU A 702 17.11 -16.94 9.13
C GLU A 702 15.89 -16.62 8.27
N LEU A 703 14.76 -17.32 8.51
CA LEU A 703 13.46 -16.99 7.92
C LEU A 703 12.91 -15.75 8.65
N GLN A 704 12.66 -14.67 7.91
CA GLN A 704 11.95 -13.50 8.43
C GLN A 704 10.47 -13.60 8.07
N ARG A 705 9.61 -13.52 9.08
CA ARG A 705 8.16 -13.38 8.89
C ARG A 705 7.82 -11.90 8.92
N ILE A 706 7.24 -11.40 7.83
CA ILE A 706 6.83 -9.99 7.69
C ILE A 706 5.32 -9.98 7.50
N SER A 707 4.62 -9.36 8.45
CA SER A 707 3.19 -9.13 8.36
C SER A 707 2.92 -7.70 7.91
N GLU A 708 1.83 -7.51 7.17
CA GLU A 708 1.36 -6.20 6.78
C GLU A 708 1.10 -5.32 8.01
N THR A 709 1.63 -4.09 7.98
CA THR A 709 1.32 -3.07 8.98
C THR A 709 0.03 -2.34 8.58
N GLN A 710 -1.04 -2.54 9.34
CA GLN A 710 -2.31 -1.84 9.07
C GLN A 710 -2.12 -0.32 9.12
N ARG A 711 -2.32 0.31 7.97
CA ARG A 711 -2.37 1.75 7.81
C ARG A 711 -3.73 2.09 7.24
N GLN A 712 -4.39 3.08 7.84
CA GLN A 712 -5.49 3.72 7.14
C GLN A 712 -4.84 4.43 5.94
N LEU A 713 -5.24 4.08 4.71
CA LEU A 713 -4.71 4.69 3.49
C LEU A 713 -5.40 6.03 3.19
N SER A 714 -6.66 6.15 3.60
CA SER A 714 -7.55 7.28 3.29
C SER A 714 -8.31 7.80 4.53
N SER A 715 -8.32 9.12 4.70
CA SER A 715 -9.30 9.86 5.51
C SER A 715 -9.45 11.29 4.99
N CYS A 716 -10.60 11.91 5.28
CA CYS A 716 -10.88 13.32 4.96
C CYS A 716 -9.84 14.31 5.54
N PRO A 717 -9.71 15.52 4.96
CA PRO A 717 -8.78 16.53 5.46
C PRO A 717 -9.04 16.87 6.92
N VAL A 718 -7.95 17.14 7.64
CA VAL A 718 -7.99 17.47 9.06
C VAL A 718 -7.89 18.97 9.29
N LEU A 719 -8.63 19.45 10.29
CA LEU A 719 -8.68 20.85 10.69
C LEU A 719 -7.90 21.07 11.98
N PHE A 720 -6.98 22.02 11.96
CA PHE A 720 -6.29 22.54 13.14
C PHE A 720 -6.65 24.01 13.37
N ALA A 721 -6.73 24.42 14.63
CA ALA A 721 -7.05 25.79 15.02
C ALA A 721 -6.10 26.31 16.10
N TRP A 722 -5.75 27.59 16.03
CA TRP A 722 -5.01 28.23 17.12
C TRP A 722 -5.90 28.36 18.37
N ASN A 723 -5.58 27.61 19.42
CA ASN A 723 -6.37 27.57 20.65
C ASN A 723 -5.95 28.62 21.70
N GLY A 724 -4.96 29.46 21.39
CA GLY A 724 -4.36 30.42 22.34
C GLY A 724 -2.92 30.09 22.71
N THR A 725 -2.51 28.82 22.60
CA THR A 725 -1.15 28.35 22.92
C THR A 725 -0.48 27.61 21.78
N GLU A 726 -1.24 26.82 21.02
CA GLU A 726 -0.74 26.00 19.90
C GLU A 726 -1.82 25.78 18.85
N TYR A 727 -1.47 25.16 17.72
CA TYR A 727 -2.45 24.63 16.78
C TYR A 727 -2.89 23.26 17.28
N ALA A 728 -4.15 23.16 17.72
CA ALA A 728 -4.72 21.92 18.20
C ALA A 728 -5.62 21.29 17.14
N PHE A 729 -5.62 19.96 17.09
CA PHE A 729 -6.55 19.20 16.25
C PHE A 729 -7.99 19.45 16.68
N VAL A 730 -8.86 19.73 15.71
CA VAL A 730 -10.27 20.03 15.93
C VAL A 730 -11.14 18.85 15.54
N SER A 731 -11.10 18.46 14.27
CA SER A 731 -11.82 17.32 13.68
C SER A 731 -11.38 17.16 12.22
N ASP A 732 -11.93 16.21 11.49
CA ASP A 732 -11.92 16.18 10.03
C ASP A 732 -13.03 17.08 9.44
N PHE A 733 -13.07 17.29 8.13
CA PHE A 733 -14.19 17.89 7.39
C PHE A 733 -14.06 17.58 5.89
N LEU A 734 -15.05 17.95 5.07
CA LEU A 734 -15.21 17.59 3.65
C LEU A 734 -15.47 16.10 3.36
N GLY A 735 -15.68 15.27 4.38
CA GLY A 735 -16.04 13.85 4.17
C GLY A 735 -17.36 13.64 3.45
N VAL A 736 -18.24 14.64 3.46
CA VAL A 736 -19.50 14.62 2.69
C VAL A 736 -19.30 14.99 1.21
N GLY A 737 -18.09 15.45 0.85
CA GLY A 737 -17.67 15.89 -0.48
C GLY A 737 -16.75 14.89 -1.21
N GLY A 738 -16.68 13.63 -0.76
CA GLY A 738 -15.83 12.59 -1.35
C GLY A 738 -16.10 12.35 -2.84
N LEU A 739 -15.07 12.49 -3.67
CA LEU A 739 -15.11 12.21 -5.11
C LEU A 739 -14.79 10.75 -5.39
N GLY A 740 -15.54 10.13 -6.30
CA GLY A 740 -15.20 8.79 -6.78
C GLY A 740 -15.41 7.67 -5.76
N TYR A 741 -16.02 7.94 -4.60
CA TYR A 741 -16.32 6.94 -3.59
C TYR A 741 -17.28 5.87 -4.12
N ALA A 742 -16.81 4.63 -4.24
CA ALA A 742 -17.57 3.53 -4.80
C ALA A 742 -18.58 2.98 -3.78
N VAL A 743 -19.79 2.73 -4.26
CA VAL A 743 -20.87 2.09 -3.48
C VAL A 743 -21.35 0.78 -4.11
N GLY A 744 -20.77 0.41 -5.24
CA GLY A 744 -21.02 -0.81 -6.01
C GLY A 744 -20.35 -0.74 -7.39
N PRO A 745 -20.37 -1.82 -8.19
CA PRO A 745 -19.74 -1.83 -9.50
C PRO A 745 -20.28 -0.74 -10.43
N GLY A 746 -19.41 0.18 -10.83
CA GLY A 746 -19.75 1.33 -11.68
C GLY A 746 -20.64 2.39 -11.01
N GLU A 747 -20.95 2.27 -9.72
CA GLU A 747 -21.79 3.18 -8.96
C GLU A 747 -20.97 3.98 -7.95
N TYR A 748 -21.09 5.32 -8.00
CA TYR A 748 -20.31 6.22 -7.17
C TYR A 748 -21.22 7.22 -6.46
N ALA A 749 -20.91 7.51 -5.19
CA ALA A 749 -21.66 8.47 -4.39
C ALA A 749 -21.60 9.88 -5.02
N THR A 750 -22.71 10.63 -4.90
CA THR A 750 -22.75 12.02 -5.36
C THR A 750 -22.15 12.92 -4.28
N PRO A 751 -21.03 13.63 -4.55
CA PRO A 751 -20.39 14.50 -3.57
C PRO A 751 -21.26 15.71 -3.23
N ARG A 752 -21.30 16.09 -1.95
CA ARG A 752 -21.88 17.35 -1.50
C ARG A 752 -20.74 18.33 -1.16
N PRO A 753 -20.46 19.34 -2.00
CA PRO A 753 -19.29 20.19 -1.80
C PRO A 753 -19.37 21.10 -0.58
N ARG A 754 -20.58 21.40 -0.11
CA ARG A 754 -20.76 22.32 1.01
C ARG A 754 -20.84 21.56 2.32
N GLU A 755 -19.95 21.91 3.24
CA GLU A 755 -19.95 21.44 4.62
C GLU A 755 -19.72 22.61 5.58
N ASN A 756 -20.63 22.78 6.56
CA ASN A 756 -20.49 23.79 7.60
C ASN A 756 -20.10 23.12 8.92
N PHE A 757 -18.94 23.47 9.46
CA PHE A 757 -18.42 22.87 10.69
C PHE A 757 -18.57 23.81 11.88
N LEU A 758 -19.30 23.37 12.91
CA LEU A 758 -19.44 24.09 14.19
C LEU A 758 -18.24 23.78 15.09
N MET A 759 -17.41 24.79 15.34
CA MET A 759 -16.21 24.64 16.15
C MET A 759 -16.56 24.31 17.62
N PRO A 760 -15.88 23.34 18.26
CA PRO A 760 -15.99 23.09 19.69
C PRO A 760 -15.63 24.34 20.52
N ASP A 761 -16.21 24.46 21.71
CA ASP A 761 -15.92 25.59 22.60
C ASP A 761 -14.41 25.68 22.92
N GLY A 762 -13.84 26.87 22.80
CA GLY A 762 -12.44 27.12 23.14
C GLY A 762 -11.42 26.62 22.12
N SER A 763 -11.85 25.93 21.06
CA SER A 763 -10.95 25.43 20.01
C SER A 763 -10.28 26.53 19.17
N LEU A 764 -10.87 27.73 19.13
CA LEU A 764 -10.38 28.86 18.34
C LEU A 764 -10.27 30.13 19.19
N GLN A 765 -9.08 30.72 19.23
CA GLN A 765 -8.78 32.01 19.85
C GLN A 765 -8.06 32.94 18.88
N SER A 766 -8.14 34.25 19.12
CA SER A 766 -7.46 35.22 18.27
C SER A 766 -5.97 35.32 18.60
N LYS A 767 -5.12 35.35 17.58
CA LYS A 767 -3.68 35.60 17.65
C LYS A 767 -3.35 36.87 16.87
N ASN A 768 -2.77 37.87 17.53
CA ASN A 768 -2.39 39.15 16.89
C ASN A 768 -3.51 39.83 16.08
N GLY A 769 -4.78 39.71 16.52
CA GLY A 769 -5.93 40.28 15.81
C GLY A 769 -6.45 39.45 14.63
N ARG A 770 -5.99 38.22 14.47
CA ARG A 770 -6.46 37.23 13.49
C ARG A 770 -7.03 35.99 14.16
N TYR A 771 -7.95 35.30 13.49
CA TYR A 771 -8.22 33.89 13.75
C TYR A 771 -7.47 33.06 12.72
N GLU A 772 -6.76 32.03 13.16
CA GLU A 772 -5.88 31.21 12.31
C GLU A 772 -6.39 29.75 12.31
N LEU A 773 -6.63 29.22 11.12
CA LEU A 773 -7.06 27.83 10.87
C LEU A 773 -6.14 27.18 9.85
N LYS A 774 -5.89 25.88 9.97
CA LYS A 774 -5.10 25.11 9.02
C LYS A 774 -5.88 23.88 8.58
N ILE A 775 -5.98 23.70 7.28
CA ILE A 775 -6.57 22.52 6.64
C ILE A 775 -5.39 21.73 6.10
N ALA A 776 -5.18 20.52 6.58
CA ALA A 776 -4.05 19.69 6.18
C ALA A 776 -4.51 18.34 5.64
N GLU A 777 -3.71 17.78 4.73
CA GLU A 777 -3.92 16.44 4.18
C GLU A 777 -2.84 15.48 4.69
N PRO A 778 -3.16 14.61 5.67
CA PRO A 778 -2.15 13.78 6.31
C PRO A 778 -2.01 12.38 5.68
N MET A 779 -2.72 12.08 4.57
CA MET A 779 -2.88 10.72 4.04
C MET A 779 -2.67 10.67 2.52
N GLU A 780 -2.82 9.50 1.88
CA GLU A 780 -2.79 9.33 0.42
C GLU A 780 -4.09 9.87 -0.21
N GLU A 781 -4.30 11.18 -0.07
CA GLU A 781 -5.50 11.88 -0.49
C GLU A 781 -5.20 13.29 -1.00
N ASN A 782 -6.16 13.87 -1.71
CA ASN A 782 -6.18 15.28 -2.06
C ASN A 782 -7.43 15.97 -1.52
N ALA A 783 -7.24 17.15 -0.90
CA ALA A 783 -8.32 18.12 -0.70
C ALA A 783 -8.37 19.11 -1.85
N TYR A 784 -9.60 19.48 -2.19
CA TYR A 784 -9.92 20.51 -3.18
C TYR A 784 -10.77 21.58 -2.50
N VAL A 785 -10.15 22.69 -2.06
CA VAL A 785 -10.87 23.77 -1.37
C VAL A 785 -11.18 24.89 -2.35
N ASP A 786 -12.46 25.18 -2.58
CA ASP A 786 -12.96 26.27 -3.45
C ASP A 786 -13.20 27.55 -2.64
N ALA A 787 -13.79 27.42 -1.45
CA ALA A 787 -14.04 28.58 -0.60
C ALA A 787 -14.09 28.22 0.89
N ALA A 788 -13.61 29.13 1.72
CA ALA A 788 -13.77 29.09 3.17
C ALA A 788 -14.24 30.44 3.72
N ARG A 789 -15.10 30.43 4.74
CA ARG A 789 -15.51 31.63 5.48
C ARG A 789 -15.69 31.32 6.95
N LEU A 790 -15.41 32.28 7.82
CA LEU A 790 -15.64 32.14 9.25
C LEU A 790 -16.89 32.92 9.66
N ALA A 791 -17.98 32.21 9.92
CA ALA A 791 -19.21 32.78 10.46
C ALA A 791 -19.16 32.80 11.99
N ILE A 792 -19.26 33.99 12.56
CA ILE A 792 -19.19 34.24 14.01
C ILE A 792 -20.58 34.62 14.50
N TYR A 793 -21.12 33.82 15.41
CA TYR A 793 -22.43 34.02 16.03
C TYR A 793 -22.25 34.42 17.49
N ASP A 794 -22.68 35.62 17.85
CA ASP A 794 -22.79 36.03 19.24
C ASP A 794 -24.24 35.87 19.70
N LEU A 795 -24.46 35.06 20.76
CA LEU A 795 -25.77 34.78 21.33
C LEU A 795 -25.90 35.30 22.77
N PRO A 796 -27.10 35.78 23.17
CA PRO A 796 -27.34 36.23 24.54
C PRO A 796 -27.25 35.07 25.57
N PRO A 797 -27.03 35.38 26.86
CA PRO A 797 -26.95 34.37 27.91
C PRO A 797 -28.14 33.40 27.89
N GLY A 798 -27.86 32.10 28.05
CA GLY A 798 -28.88 31.04 28.07
C GLY A 798 -29.31 30.50 26.71
N TRP A 799 -28.76 31.02 25.60
CA TRP A 799 -28.98 30.47 24.26
C TRP A 799 -27.82 29.59 23.80
N GLN A 800 -28.18 28.55 23.06
CA GLN A 800 -27.30 27.57 22.46
C GLN A 800 -27.55 27.47 20.95
N MET A 801 -26.57 26.90 20.24
CA MET A 801 -26.61 26.74 18.79
C MET A 801 -26.15 25.34 18.41
N VAL A 802 -26.76 24.80 17.36
CA VAL A 802 -26.26 23.66 16.59
C VAL A 802 -26.47 23.95 15.10
N LEU A 803 -25.80 23.18 14.23
CA LEU A 803 -26.06 23.21 12.79
C LEU A 803 -26.90 22.01 12.40
N ASP A 804 -27.86 22.18 11.48
CA ASP A 804 -28.48 21.06 10.75
C ASP A 804 -27.47 20.48 9.76
N GLU A 805 -26.46 19.81 10.31
CA GLU A 805 -25.34 19.22 9.59
C GLU A 805 -25.09 17.79 10.09
N ARG A 806 -24.77 16.89 9.14
CA ARG A 806 -24.42 15.47 9.35
C ARG A 806 -23.98 14.85 8.02
N MET A 807 -23.44 13.63 8.05
CA MET A 807 -23.38 12.77 6.87
C MET A 807 -24.80 12.35 6.50
N GLY A 808 -25.39 12.99 5.49
CA GLY A 808 -26.76 12.70 5.05
C GLY A 808 -26.80 11.48 4.12
N ILE A 809 -27.58 10.46 4.47
CA ILE A 809 -27.76 9.25 3.64
C ILE A 809 -29.11 9.33 2.94
N ALA A 810 -30.20 9.01 3.63
CA ALA A 810 -31.55 9.25 3.16
C ALA A 810 -32.07 10.64 3.60
N GLY A 811 -33.17 11.07 2.97
CA GLY A 811 -33.79 12.36 3.26
C GLY A 811 -34.36 12.47 4.69
N PRO A 812 -34.51 13.70 5.23
CA PRO A 812 -34.21 14.98 4.59
C PRO A 812 -32.71 15.26 4.54
N GLN A 813 -32.23 15.98 3.51
CA GLN A 813 -30.82 16.37 3.41
C GLN A 813 -30.48 17.50 4.40
N PRO A 814 -29.25 17.57 4.96
CA PRO A 814 -28.88 18.59 5.93
C PRO A 814 -28.83 19.98 5.27
N THR A 815 -29.48 20.97 5.87
CA THR A 815 -29.54 22.34 5.36
C THR A 815 -28.31 23.17 5.70
N GLY A 816 -27.48 22.75 6.65
CA GLY A 816 -26.32 23.49 7.15
C GLY A 816 -26.67 24.79 7.89
N GLU A 817 -27.96 25.02 8.18
CA GLU A 817 -28.43 26.23 8.86
C GLU A 817 -28.22 26.14 10.37
N ALA A 818 -28.06 27.30 11.01
CA ALA A 818 -27.98 27.41 12.45
C ALA A 818 -29.36 27.29 13.10
N LEU A 819 -29.47 26.35 14.05
CA LEU A 819 -30.65 26.12 14.87
C LEU A 819 -30.35 26.60 16.29
N PHE A 820 -31.25 27.41 16.85
CA PHE A 820 -31.07 28.03 18.17
C PHE A 820 -32.03 27.47 19.19
N TYR A 821 -31.57 27.22 20.40
CA TYR A 821 -32.39 26.67 21.47
C TYR A 821 -31.91 27.17 22.84
N ARG A 822 -32.80 27.19 23.84
CA ARG A 822 -32.44 27.59 25.21
C ARG A 822 -32.28 26.42 26.16
N TRP A 823 -33.01 25.35 25.88
CA TRP A 823 -33.12 24.20 26.75
C TRP A 823 -33.26 22.95 25.90
N GLU A 824 -32.84 21.85 26.49
CA GLU A 824 -32.80 20.52 25.88
C GLU A 824 -33.19 19.50 26.94
N LEU A 825 -33.61 18.33 26.48
CA LEU A 825 -33.91 17.18 27.33
C LEU A 825 -32.89 16.09 27.08
N LEU A 826 -32.25 15.69 28.18
CA LEU A 826 -31.45 14.49 28.23
C LEU A 826 -32.35 13.28 28.50
N PRO A 827 -31.99 12.09 27.99
CA PRO A 827 -32.68 10.87 28.36
C PRO A 827 -32.55 10.63 29.88
N GLN A 828 -33.55 9.98 30.47
CA GLN A 828 -33.54 9.52 31.86
C GLN A 828 -33.21 8.03 31.97
N ARG A 829 -33.31 7.30 30.86
CA ARG A 829 -32.88 5.91 30.73
C ARG A 829 -32.40 5.71 29.30
N ALA A 830 -31.32 4.95 29.14
CA ALA A 830 -30.83 4.53 27.84
C ALA A 830 -30.45 3.05 27.90
N LEU A 831 -31.03 2.24 27.01
CA LEU A 831 -30.78 0.80 26.94
C LEU A 831 -30.27 0.45 25.55
N ASN A 832 -29.23 -0.36 25.47
CA ASN A 832 -28.80 -0.96 24.21
C ASN A 832 -29.60 -2.23 23.86
N ASP A 833 -29.32 -2.83 22.71
CA ASP A 833 -29.88 -4.10 22.22
C ASP A 833 -29.67 -5.28 23.19
N ARG A 834 -28.63 -5.23 24.02
CA ARG A 834 -28.30 -6.24 25.06
C ARG A 834 -29.02 -6.01 26.38
N GLY A 835 -29.78 -4.92 26.51
CA GLY A 835 -30.50 -4.55 27.74
C GLY A 835 -29.60 -3.91 28.81
N GLU A 836 -28.39 -3.49 28.45
CA GLU A 836 -27.45 -2.81 29.35
C GLU A 836 -27.83 -1.33 29.49
N ASP A 837 -27.72 -0.79 30.70
CA ASP A 837 -27.91 0.64 30.95
C ASP A 837 -26.66 1.42 30.52
N VAL A 838 -26.77 2.16 29.43
CA VAL A 838 -25.71 2.96 28.83
C VAL A 838 -25.95 4.46 29.03
N LEU A 839 -26.84 4.84 29.95
CA LEU A 839 -27.20 6.24 30.16
C LEU A 839 -25.97 7.11 30.47
N ALA A 840 -25.07 6.62 31.33
CA ALA A 840 -23.92 7.42 31.78
C ALA A 840 -22.98 7.84 30.64
N SER A 841 -22.86 7.03 29.59
CA SER A 841 -21.97 7.26 28.44
C SER A 841 -22.62 8.04 27.29
N ILE A 842 -23.85 8.54 27.47
CA ILE A 842 -24.53 9.35 26.44
C ILE A 842 -25.04 10.70 26.95
N LEU A 843 -24.60 11.12 28.15
CA LEU A 843 -25.05 12.37 28.78
C LEU A 843 -24.09 13.54 28.58
N LYS A 844 -22.85 13.29 28.18
CA LYS A 844 -21.77 14.28 28.13
C LYS A 844 -20.97 14.13 26.85
N ASN A 845 -20.51 15.25 26.30
CA ASN A 845 -19.48 15.22 25.27
C ASN A 845 -18.11 15.19 26.00
N ASP A 846 -17.69 14.02 26.44
CA ASP A 846 -16.39 13.77 27.09
C ASP A 846 -15.55 12.71 26.36
N GLY A 847 -16.06 12.23 25.23
CA GLY A 847 -15.43 11.27 24.36
C GLY A 847 -15.44 9.84 24.90
N ILE A 848 -16.34 9.51 25.81
CA ILE A 848 -16.59 8.16 26.31
C ILE A 848 -17.96 7.71 25.81
N ALA A 849 -17.97 7.02 24.67
CA ALA A 849 -19.19 6.66 23.98
C ALA A 849 -19.85 5.38 24.52
N ALA A 850 -21.14 5.22 24.22
CA ALA A 850 -21.85 3.96 24.42
C ALA A 850 -21.16 2.79 23.68
N PRO A 851 -21.07 1.60 24.30
CA PRO A 851 -20.43 0.45 23.69
C PRO A 851 -21.23 -0.07 22.48
N VAL A 852 -20.54 -0.24 21.36
CA VAL A 852 -21.08 -0.87 20.14
C VAL A 852 -21.23 -2.38 20.31
N GLY A 853 -21.93 -3.04 19.37
CA GLY A 853 -22.06 -4.49 19.31
C GLY A 853 -20.79 -5.21 18.84
N ALA A 854 -20.89 -6.52 18.60
CA ALA A 854 -19.81 -7.28 17.97
C ALA A 854 -19.55 -6.77 16.54
N LEU A 855 -18.28 -6.65 16.16
CA LEU A 855 -17.88 -6.24 14.82
C LEU A 855 -18.12 -7.39 13.82
N ASP A 856 -18.55 -7.06 12.60
CA ASP A 856 -18.41 -7.97 11.48
C ASP A 856 -16.97 -7.82 10.95
N THR A 857 -16.09 -8.72 11.36
CA THR A 857 -14.64 -8.59 11.08
C THR A 857 -14.30 -8.61 9.60
N ARG A 858 -15.22 -9.08 8.75
CA ARG A 858 -15.12 -9.04 7.29
C ARG A 858 -15.17 -7.63 6.72
N PHE A 859 -15.88 -6.70 7.39
CA PHE A 859 -16.16 -5.39 6.83
C PHE A 859 -15.90 -4.26 7.84
N ILE A 860 -14.92 -3.41 7.53
CA ILE A 860 -14.56 -2.24 8.35
C ILE A 860 -15.79 -1.37 8.64
N GLY A 861 -15.96 -0.94 9.88
CA GLY A 861 -17.04 -0.03 10.26
C GLY A 861 -18.43 -0.69 10.36
N ARG A 862 -18.53 -2.02 10.25
CA ARG A 862 -19.80 -2.76 10.32
C ARG A 862 -19.89 -3.64 11.58
N LEU A 863 -21.09 -3.74 12.12
CA LEU A 863 -21.46 -4.63 13.22
C LEU A 863 -22.10 -5.90 12.66
N GLN A 864 -21.87 -7.04 13.33
CA GLN A 864 -22.43 -8.33 12.96
C GLN A 864 -23.97 -8.31 13.00
N ASP A 865 -24.52 -7.68 14.03
CA ASP A 865 -25.95 -7.55 14.30
C ASP A 865 -26.38 -6.08 14.35
N GLU A 866 -27.69 -5.85 14.22
CA GLU A 866 -28.29 -4.54 14.42
C GLU A 866 -28.04 -4.05 15.86
N HIS A 867 -27.44 -2.88 15.98
CA HIS A 867 -27.29 -2.13 17.23
C HIS A 867 -28.50 -1.23 17.45
N ILE A 868 -29.12 -1.37 18.61
CA ILE A 868 -30.32 -0.62 18.99
C ILE A 868 -30.01 0.21 20.23
N LEU A 869 -30.29 1.51 20.19
CA LEU A 869 -30.23 2.39 21.36
C LEU A 869 -31.61 2.98 21.64
N THR A 870 -32.23 2.56 22.74
CA THR A 870 -33.54 3.04 23.21
C THR A 870 -33.35 4.11 24.26
N LEU A 871 -33.94 5.28 24.03
CA LEU A 871 -33.83 6.48 24.85
C LEU A 871 -35.21 6.83 25.43
N ASP A 872 -35.34 6.87 26.75
CA ASP A 872 -36.57 7.32 27.41
C ASP A 872 -36.41 8.70 28.03
N PHE A 873 -37.41 9.55 27.83
CA PHE A 873 -37.44 10.92 28.33
C PHE A 873 -38.51 11.10 29.40
N ALA A 874 -38.24 12.03 30.32
CA ALA A 874 -39.11 12.33 31.47
C ALA A 874 -40.52 12.80 31.09
N GLN A 875 -40.63 13.37 29.89
CA GLN A 875 -41.78 14.12 29.43
C GLN A 875 -41.92 14.01 27.91
N PRO A 876 -43.13 14.22 27.36
CA PRO A 876 -43.35 14.16 25.92
C PRO A 876 -42.51 15.16 25.15
N LEU A 877 -41.97 14.71 24.01
CA LEU A 877 -41.10 15.49 23.10
C LEU A 877 -41.89 16.39 22.15
N ASP A 878 -43.20 16.18 22.00
CA ASP A 878 -44.10 16.96 21.15
C ASP A 878 -44.87 18.04 21.92
N GLY A 879 -44.83 18.02 23.27
CA GLY A 879 -45.61 18.91 24.14
C GLY A 879 -44.90 20.20 24.55
N GLN A 880 -43.74 20.48 23.97
CA GLN A 880 -42.81 21.49 24.42
C GLN A 880 -42.80 22.74 23.52
N ALA A 881 -42.38 23.88 24.05
CA ALA A 881 -42.26 25.10 23.25
C ALA A 881 -40.99 25.05 22.38
N GLY A 882 -41.18 25.09 21.05
CA GLY A 882 -40.11 25.00 20.05
C GLY A 882 -40.22 23.73 19.20
N ALA A 883 -39.51 23.68 18.08
CA ALA A 883 -39.47 22.50 17.21
C ALA A 883 -38.44 21.49 17.73
N PRO A 884 -38.80 20.21 17.96
CA PRO A 884 -37.86 19.23 18.49
C PRO A 884 -36.76 18.91 17.48
N ILE A 885 -35.52 18.83 17.96
CA ILE A 885 -34.33 18.48 17.19
C ILE A 885 -33.53 17.45 17.98
N LEU A 886 -33.13 16.35 17.35
CA LEU A 886 -32.16 15.43 17.93
C LEU A 886 -30.78 16.05 17.77
N VAL A 887 -30.04 16.19 18.86
CA VAL A 887 -28.65 16.65 18.89
C VAL A 887 -27.81 15.51 19.41
N ALA A 888 -26.81 15.09 18.63
CA ALA A 888 -25.93 14.01 19.02
C ALA A 888 -24.46 14.37 18.77
N ASP A 889 -23.60 14.02 19.70
CA ASP A 889 -22.16 14.09 19.59
C ASP A 889 -21.61 12.65 19.45
N GLY A 890 -20.66 12.44 18.54
CA GLY A 890 -20.08 11.12 18.29
C GLY A 890 -19.08 11.08 17.14
N TRP A 891 -18.57 9.89 16.85
CA TRP A 891 -17.69 9.57 15.71
C TRP A 891 -18.06 8.20 15.14
N VAL A 892 -17.56 7.89 13.94
CA VAL A 892 -17.86 6.65 13.21
C VAL A 892 -16.58 6.08 12.60
N GLU A 893 -16.46 4.76 12.59
CA GLU A 893 -15.50 4.07 11.73
C GLU A 893 -16.15 3.83 10.36
N TYR A 894 -15.59 4.42 9.30
CA TYR A 894 -16.18 4.41 7.96
C TYR A 894 -15.82 3.16 7.16
N PRO A 895 -16.71 2.67 6.28
CA PRO A 895 -16.28 1.81 5.19
C PRO A 895 -15.52 2.59 4.11
N TYR A 896 -14.53 1.94 3.50
CA TYR A 896 -13.86 2.41 2.29
C TYR A 896 -14.59 1.95 1.03
N SER A 897 -14.22 2.49 -0.13
CA SER A 897 -14.75 2.07 -1.44
C SER A 897 -14.57 0.55 -1.64
N GLN A 898 -13.37 0.02 -1.39
CA GLN A 898 -13.08 -1.43 -1.35
C GLN A 898 -14.05 -2.19 -0.42
N THR A 899 -14.16 -1.76 0.84
CA THR A 899 -15.02 -2.44 1.83
C THR A 899 -16.51 -2.41 1.47
N ASN A 900 -17.00 -1.33 0.85
CA ASN A 900 -18.36 -1.27 0.36
C ASN A 900 -18.61 -2.27 -0.78
N PHE A 901 -17.63 -2.44 -1.67
CA PHE A 901 -17.71 -3.41 -2.75
C PHE A 901 -17.74 -4.84 -2.19
N ALA A 902 -16.81 -5.18 -1.28
CA ALA A 902 -16.79 -6.45 -0.55
C ALA A 902 -18.13 -6.76 0.15
N ALA A 903 -18.68 -5.77 0.86
CA ALA A 903 -19.97 -5.91 1.52
C ALA A 903 -21.10 -6.13 0.51
N TRP A 904 -21.13 -5.38 -0.60
CA TRP A 904 -22.11 -5.56 -1.66
C TRP A 904 -22.04 -6.96 -2.28
N GLN A 905 -20.84 -7.50 -2.53
CA GLN A 905 -20.65 -8.87 -3.02
C GLN A 905 -21.26 -9.89 -2.06
N ALA A 906 -20.98 -9.76 -0.76
CA ALA A 906 -21.50 -10.64 0.27
C ALA A 906 -23.03 -10.51 0.51
N GLY A 907 -23.70 -9.59 -0.20
CA GLY A 907 -25.09 -9.22 0.10
C GLY A 907 -25.27 -8.56 1.47
N ALA A 908 -24.18 -8.07 2.06
CA ALA A 908 -24.19 -7.24 3.24
C ALA A 908 -24.47 -5.78 2.86
N ALA A 909 -24.99 -5.02 3.82
CA ALA A 909 -25.26 -3.60 3.64
C ALA A 909 -24.88 -2.85 4.92
N TYR A 910 -24.46 -1.60 4.73
CA TYR A 910 -24.36 -0.61 5.79
C TYR A 910 -25.72 0.07 5.94
N GLU A 911 -26.32 -0.10 7.11
CA GLU A 911 -27.60 0.48 7.48
C GLU A 911 -27.34 1.67 8.39
N ALA A 912 -27.38 2.86 7.80
CA ALA A 912 -27.27 4.10 8.56
C ALA A 912 -28.44 4.22 9.57
N PRO A 913 -28.29 5.05 10.63
CA PRO A 913 -29.28 5.16 11.68
C PRO A 913 -30.70 5.43 11.19
N THR A 914 -31.62 4.56 11.60
CA THR A 914 -33.07 4.74 11.50
C THR A 914 -33.61 5.18 12.86
N LEU A 915 -34.48 6.18 12.86
CA LEU A 915 -35.12 6.73 14.05
C LEU A 915 -36.58 6.25 14.14
N GLU A 916 -36.93 5.68 15.27
CA GLU A 916 -38.30 5.33 15.64
C GLU A 916 -38.74 6.06 16.93
N ALA A 917 -40.03 6.30 17.05
CA ALA A 917 -40.65 6.95 18.20
C ALA A 917 -41.74 6.06 18.78
N PHE A 918 -41.78 5.90 20.10
CA PHE A 918 -42.83 5.15 20.77
C PHE A 918 -44.02 6.06 21.07
N ALA A 919 -45.20 5.69 20.61
CA ALA A 919 -46.45 6.39 20.91
C ALA A 919 -47.66 5.45 20.77
N GLY A 920 -48.66 5.63 21.63
CA GLY A 920 -49.89 4.83 21.58
C GLY A 920 -49.70 3.32 21.86
N GLY A 921 -48.56 2.92 22.44
CA GLY A 921 -48.25 1.52 22.74
C GLY A 921 -47.42 0.80 21.67
N GLU A 922 -47.06 1.48 20.58
CA GLU A 922 -46.32 0.90 19.45
C GLU A 922 -45.14 1.81 19.01
N TRP A 923 -44.16 1.22 18.33
CA TRP A 923 -43.05 1.94 17.71
C TRP A 923 -43.43 2.39 16.31
N HIS A 924 -43.24 3.68 16.01
CA HIS A 924 -43.48 4.29 14.71
C HIS A 924 -42.15 4.72 14.10
N ARG A 925 -41.90 4.32 12.85
CA ARG A 925 -40.74 4.82 12.10
C ARG A 925 -40.93 6.30 11.77
N VAL A 926 -39.96 7.13 12.18
CA VAL A 926 -40.00 8.59 11.99
C VAL A 926 -39.13 8.97 10.80
N LEU A 927 -37.89 8.48 10.78
CA LEU A 927 -36.92 8.73 9.70
C LEU A 927 -36.10 7.46 9.46
N GLU A 928 -35.91 7.11 8.20
CA GLU A 928 -35.15 5.94 7.79
C GLU A 928 -33.76 6.37 7.34
N GLN A 929 -32.71 5.68 7.80
CA GLN A 929 -31.33 5.89 7.39
C GLN A 929 -30.94 7.37 7.26
N PHE A 930 -31.24 8.19 8.27
CA PHE A 930 -31.21 9.65 8.16
C PHE A 930 -29.80 10.23 8.11
N GLY A 931 -28.78 9.44 8.45
CA GLY A 931 -27.39 9.86 8.56
C GLY A 931 -26.78 9.76 9.96
N TYR A 932 -25.57 10.30 10.12
CA TYR A 932 -24.75 10.18 11.34
C TYR A 932 -23.67 11.27 11.40
N PRO A 933 -22.94 11.45 12.53
CA PRO A 933 -21.80 12.37 12.59
C PRO A 933 -20.73 11.93 11.59
N ALA A 934 -20.29 12.83 10.71
CA ALA A 934 -19.34 12.48 9.66
C ALA A 934 -17.92 12.29 10.24
N GLY A 935 -17.41 11.07 10.34
CA GLY A 935 -16.00 10.80 10.62
C GLY A 935 -15.59 11.01 12.06
N MET A 936 -14.66 11.93 12.30
CA MET A 936 -14.04 12.18 13.59
C MET A 936 -15.00 12.95 14.52
N PRO A 937 -14.70 13.04 15.84
CA PRO A 937 -15.64 13.55 16.84
C PRO A 937 -16.25 14.90 16.46
N ARG A 938 -17.57 14.91 16.33
CA ARG A 938 -18.33 16.13 16.03
C ARG A 938 -19.77 16.04 16.49
N ARG A 939 -20.45 17.19 16.46
CA ARG A 939 -21.88 17.31 16.74
C ARG A 939 -22.69 17.31 15.45
N MET A 940 -23.75 16.52 15.44
CA MET A 940 -24.79 16.56 14.42
C MET A 940 -26.12 17.06 14.96
N ALA A 941 -27.01 17.50 14.07
CA ALA A 941 -28.42 17.67 14.38
C ALA A 941 -29.35 17.05 13.33
N LEU A 942 -30.55 16.71 13.79
CA LEU A 942 -31.63 16.17 12.98
C LEU A 942 -32.98 16.76 13.41
N PRO A 943 -33.60 17.63 12.58
CA PRO A 943 -34.94 18.14 12.85
C PRO A 943 -36.00 17.04 12.88
N LEU A 944 -36.80 16.98 13.95
CA LEU A 944 -37.83 15.95 14.17
C LEU A 944 -39.22 16.47 13.75
N GLN A 945 -39.44 16.60 12.43
CA GLN A 945 -40.60 17.33 11.88
C GLN A 945 -41.98 16.69 12.17
N ALA A 946 -42.05 15.38 12.41
CA ALA A 946 -43.32 14.65 12.51
C ALA A 946 -43.32 13.57 13.62
N LEU A 947 -43.02 13.96 14.86
CA LEU A 947 -43.15 13.04 15.99
C LEU A 947 -44.63 12.70 16.26
N PRO A 948 -44.97 11.41 16.48
CA PRO A 948 -46.30 11.03 16.95
C PRO A 948 -46.66 11.74 18.27
N PRO A 949 -47.95 12.09 18.49
CA PRO A 949 -48.34 12.75 19.73
C PRO A 949 -48.08 11.89 20.98
N GLY A 950 -47.52 12.51 22.02
CA GLY A 950 -47.19 11.87 23.29
C GLY A 950 -45.91 11.03 23.27
N THR A 951 -45.02 11.22 22.28
CA THR A 951 -43.75 10.49 22.23
C THR A 951 -42.87 10.80 23.43
N THR A 952 -42.55 9.78 24.22
CA THR A 952 -41.60 9.87 25.35
C THR A 952 -40.36 9.00 25.15
N SER A 953 -40.31 8.18 24.11
CA SER A 953 -39.18 7.30 23.85
C SER A 953 -38.79 7.33 22.38
N LEU A 954 -37.48 7.36 22.14
CA LEU A 954 -36.88 7.27 20.82
C LEU A 954 -36.04 6.00 20.74
N ARG A 955 -35.89 5.44 19.54
CA ARG A 955 -35.04 4.29 19.28
C ARG A 955 -34.22 4.53 18.02
N LEU A 956 -32.90 4.46 18.16
CA LEU A 956 -31.93 4.48 17.06
C LEU A 956 -31.58 3.03 16.71
N ARG A 957 -31.55 2.72 15.43
CA ARG A 957 -31.26 1.39 14.89
C ARG A 957 -30.25 1.51 13.75
N SER A 958 -29.17 0.76 13.79
CA SER A 958 -28.06 0.84 12.83
C SER A 958 -27.25 -0.44 12.90
N ASN A 959 -26.55 -0.82 11.85
CA ASN A 959 -25.47 -1.83 11.93
C ASN A 959 -24.08 -1.21 11.70
N MET A 960 -23.98 0.13 11.63
CA MET A 960 -22.71 0.82 11.53
C MET A 960 -22.04 0.98 12.89
N GLN A 961 -20.71 0.93 12.91
CA GLN A 961 -19.86 1.16 14.08
C GLN A 961 -19.82 2.66 14.45
N ILE A 962 -20.91 3.13 15.04
CA ILE A 962 -21.07 4.52 15.48
C ILE A 962 -20.93 4.62 16.99
N TYR A 963 -20.03 5.49 17.42
CA TYR A 963 -19.76 5.78 18.83
C TYR A 963 -20.57 7.00 19.27
N TRP A 964 -21.70 6.76 19.94
CA TRP A 964 -22.55 7.82 20.51
C TRP A 964 -22.03 8.26 21.87
N ASP A 965 -21.53 9.50 21.95
CA ASP A 965 -20.95 10.10 23.17
C ASP A 965 -21.97 10.95 23.94
N ARG A 966 -22.84 11.65 23.21
CA ARG A 966 -23.93 12.41 23.82
C ARG A 966 -25.16 12.42 22.95
N ILE A 967 -26.34 12.26 23.55
CA ILE A 967 -27.61 12.41 22.85
C ILE A 967 -28.60 13.24 23.67
N ALA A 968 -29.20 14.23 23.04
CA ALA A 968 -30.23 15.10 23.62
C ALA A 968 -31.32 15.43 22.60
N VAL A 969 -32.50 15.82 23.09
CA VAL A 969 -33.53 16.47 22.27
C VAL A 969 -33.61 17.93 22.65
N ALA A 970 -33.15 18.82 21.79
CA ALA A 970 -33.28 20.26 21.94
C ALA A 970 -34.57 20.78 21.29
N PHE A 971 -34.98 21.99 21.65
CA PHE A 971 -36.21 22.61 21.16
C PHE A 971 -35.87 23.93 20.48
N ALA A 972 -35.85 23.88 19.15
CA ALA A 972 -35.47 25.01 18.31
C ALA A 972 -36.53 26.12 18.38
N GLU A 973 -36.09 27.35 18.62
CA GLU A 973 -36.91 28.55 18.71
C GLU A 973 -36.31 29.65 17.82
N GLU A 974 -37.16 30.58 17.33
CA GLU A 974 -36.64 31.77 16.68
C GLU A 974 -35.84 32.62 17.67
N LEU A 975 -34.63 33.02 17.28
CA LEU A 975 -33.75 33.85 18.10
C LEU A 975 -33.93 35.34 17.75
N PRO A 976 -34.60 36.14 18.60
CA PRO A 976 -34.98 37.52 18.26
C PRO A 976 -33.80 38.50 18.21
N GLN A 977 -32.66 38.20 18.85
CA GLN A 977 -31.47 39.06 18.89
C GLN A 977 -30.20 38.19 18.81
N HIS A 978 -29.59 38.12 17.63
CA HIS A 978 -28.25 37.56 17.46
C HIS A 978 -27.44 38.43 16.50
N LYS A 979 -26.12 38.38 16.64
CA LYS A 979 -25.19 39.02 15.71
C LYS A 979 -24.45 37.92 14.94
N LYS A 980 -24.76 37.75 13.65
CA LYS A 980 -23.94 36.96 12.72
C LYS A 980 -22.96 37.89 12.02
N GLN A 981 -21.67 37.59 12.08
CA GLN A 981 -20.61 38.28 11.36
C GLN A 981 -19.92 37.27 10.45
N LEU A 982 -19.93 37.50 9.14
CA LEU A 982 -19.25 36.63 8.17
C LEU A 982 -17.89 37.24 7.85
N MET A 983 -16.82 36.58 8.28
CA MET A 983 -15.45 37.02 8.02
C MET A 983 -14.95 36.31 6.76
N PRO A 984 -14.63 37.05 5.67
CA PRO A 984 -13.95 36.46 4.53
C PRO A 984 -12.51 36.09 4.92
N VAL A 985 -11.90 35.22 4.13
CA VAL A 985 -10.45 34.95 4.22
C VAL A 985 -9.70 36.25 3.98
N ALA A 986 -8.85 36.63 4.91
CA ALA A 986 -8.03 37.84 4.82
C ALA A 986 -6.64 37.55 4.22
N ASP A 987 -6.06 36.39 4.54
CA ASP A 987 -4.87 35.84 3.90
C ASP A 987 -4.99 34.31 3.86
N ALA A 988 -4.49 33.69 2.79
CA ALA A 988 -4.32 32.25 2.72
C ALA A 988 -3.00 31.88 2.08
N ARG A 989 -2.33 30.85 2.63
CA ARG A 989 -1.04 30.36 2.15
C ARG A 989 -1.00 28.85 2.11
N MET A 990 -0.53 28.31 1.00
CA MET A 990 -0.21 26.89 0.85
C MET A 990 1.18 26.61 1.39
N ASN A 991 1.32 25.63 2.27
CA ASN A 991 2.60 25.21 2.86
C ASN A 991 2.78 23.71 2.71
N LYS A 992 4.04 23.27 2.67
CA LYS A 992 4.42 21.87 2.88
C LYS A 992 4.92 21.73 4.30
N THR A 993 4.11 21.15 5.18
CA THR A 993 4.38 21.10 6.62
C THR A 993 4.77 19.72 7.12
N GLY A 994 4.53 18.68 6.32
CA GLY A 994 4.66 17.30 6.73
C GLY A 994 3.38 16.76 7.33
N PHE A 995 3.51 15.65 8.05
CA PHE A 995 2.44 14.76 8.49
C PHE A 995 2.35 14.80 10.01
N ALA A 996 1.25 15.33 10.53
CA ALA A 996 0.96 15.32 11.96
C ALA A 996 0.85 13.88 12.47
N LEU A 997 1.44 13.58 13.62
CA LEU A 997 1.42 12.23 14.20
C LEU A 997 -0.01 11.82 14.50
N ARG A 998 -0.47 10.76 13.84
CA ARG A 998 -1.78 10.16 14.06
C ARG A 998 -1.72 9.16 15.22
N SER A 999 -2.73 9.17 16.09
CA SER A 999 -2.96 8.15 17.11
C SER A 999 -4.44 7.83 17.23
N ASN A 1000 -4.76 6.60 17.64
CA ASN A 1000 -6.12 6.24 18.05
C ASN A 1000 -6.18 6.25 19.58
N LEU A 1001 -7.07 7.06 20.14
CA LEU A 1001 -7.42 7.00 21.55
C LEU A 1001 -8.40 5.83 21.77
N ASP A 1002 -8.86 5.64 23.01
CA ASP A 1002 -9.84 4.61 23.35
C ASP A 1002 -11.07 4.65 22.40
N GLN A 1003 -11.67 3.49 22.14
CA GLN A 1003 -12.82 3.33 21.25
C GLN A 1003 -12.55 3.81 19.81
N PHE A 1004 -11.33 3.55 19.31
CA PHE A 1004 -10.87 3.92 17.97
C PHE A 1004 -11.01 5.41 17.64
N ARG A 1005 -11.07 6.28 18.66
CA ARG A 1005 -11.28 7.71 18.46
C ARG A 1005 -10.02 8.36 17.85
N PRO A 1006 -10.06 8.91 16.62
CA PRO A 1006 -8.88 9.44 15.95
C PRO A 1006 -8.36 10.74 16.60
N HIS A 1007 -7.04 10.93 16.58
CA HIS A 1007 -6.37 12.14 17.05
C HIS A 1007 -5.08 12.43 16.26
N TYR A 1008 -4.80 13.71 16.05
CA TYR A 1008 -3.57 14.20 15.40
C TYR A 1008 -2.84 15.20 16.28
N ASP A 1009 -1.53 15.01 16.44
CA ASP A 1009 -0.65 15.96 17.13
C ASP A 1009 0.08 16.85 16.11
N TYR A 1010 -0.28 18.13 16.05
CA TYR A 1010 0.36 19.10 15.15
C TYR A 1010 1.77 19.52 15.62
N THR A 1011 2.10 19.27 16.89
CA THR A 1011 3.41 19.62 17.45
C THR A 1011 4.47 18.57 17.17
N ASP A 1012 4.03 17.36 16.82
CA ASP A 1012 4.88 16.24 16.39
C ASP A 1012 4.57 15.90 14.92
N MET A 1013 5.34 16.47 14.00
CA MET A 1013 5.18 16.26 12.57
C MET A 1013 6.37 15.52 11.99
N SER A 1014 6.08 14.52 11.17
CA SER A 1014 7.08 13.92 10.30
C SER A 1014 7.15 14.70 8.98
N PRO A 1015 8.33 15.16 8.53
CA PRO A 1015 8.46 15.88 7.25
C PRO A 1015 8.12 15.02 6.03
N PHE A 1016 8.16 13.69 6.19
CA PHE A 1016 7.82 12.71 5.16
C PHE A 1016 7.04 11.55 5.77
N TRP A 1017 6.19 10.93 4.97
CA TRP A 1017 5.49 9.70 5.29
C TRP A 1017 5.51 8.82 4.03
N ASP A 1018 5.23 7.54 4.18
CA ASP A 1018 5.07 6.60 3.06
C ASP A 1018 3.70 6.82 2.40
N THR A 1019 3.45 8.03 1.88
CA THR A 1019 2.24 8.37 1.12
C THR A 1019 2.58 8.68 -0.33
N ARG A 1020 1.79 8.17 -1.27
CA ARG A 1020 1.84 8.51 -2.69
C ARG A 1020 1.08 9.80 -2.99
N TYR A 1021 1.57 10.57 -3.96
CA TYR A 1021 0.85 11.65 -4.61
C TYR A 1021 0.07 11.11 -5.81
N MET A 1022 -1.16 11.57 -5.96
CA MET A 1022 -1.90 11.41 -7.20
C MET A 1022 -1.17 12.14 -8.34
N SER A 1023 -1.12 11.53 -9.52
CA SER A 1023 -0.48 12.13 -10.69
C SER A 1023 -1.25 13.38 -11.15
N GLY A 1024 -0.60 14.55 -11.11
CA GLY A 1024 -1.18 15.78 -11.65
C GLY A 1024 -0.64 17.07 -11.05
N PHE A 1025 -1.33 18.17 -11.35
CA PHE A 1025 -0.91 19.51 -10.94
C PHE A 1025 -1.55 19.92 -9.62
N TYR A 1026 -0.70 20.23 -8.66
CA TYR A 1026 -1.03 20.79 -7.36
C TYR A 1026 -0.85 22.29 -7.33
N THR A 1027 -1.50 22.92 -6.37
CA THR A 1027 -1.35 24.35 -6.11
C THR A 1027 0.08 24.66 -5.65
N ARG A 1028 0.63 25.78 -6.12
CA ARG A 1028 1.95 26.30 -5.74
C ARG A 1028 1.98 26.65 -4.26
N LEU A 1029 3.15 26.50 -3.63
CA LEU A 1029 3.38 26.98 -2.27
C LEU A 1029 3.35 28.53 -2.22
N GLY A 1030 2.98 29.07 -1.06
CA GLY A 1030 2.86 30.51 -0.83
C GLY A 1030 1.42 31.04 -0.97
N PRO A 1031 1.23 32.33 -1.28
CA PRO A 1031 -0.09 32.97 -1.23
C PRO A 1031 -1.09 32.39 -2.25
N VAL A 1032 -2.29 32.03 -1.76
CA VAL A 1032 -3.39 31.38 -2.50
C VAL A 1032 -4.79 31.94 -2.19
N THR A 1033 -4.89 33.11 -1.53
CA THR A 1033 -6.17 33.72 -1.12
C THR A 1033 -7.25 33.74 -2.20
N GLU A 1034 -6.88 34.00 -3.46
CA GLU A 1034 -7.83 34.04 -4.59
C GLU A 1034 -8.54 32.69 -4.85
N LEU A 1035 -7.91 31.55 -4.53
CA LEU A 1035 -8.47 30.20 -4.74
C LEU A 1035 -9.42 29.73 -3.63
N VAL A 1036 -9.49 30.44 -2.50
CA VAL A 1036 -10.24 29.98 -1.31
C VAL A 1036 -11.26 31.01 -0.82
N THR A 1037 -11.53 32.04 -1.62
CA THR A 1037 -12.40 33.16 -1.25
C THR A 1037 -13.83 33.01 -1.77
N ASP A 1038 -13.96 32.62 -3.04
CA ASP A 1038 -15.22 32.64 -3.78
C ASP A 1038 -15.58 31.24 -4.25
N VAL A 1039 -16.88 30.93 -4.24
CA VAL A 1039 -17.34 29.63 -4.75
C VAL A 1039 -17.42 29.74 -6.27
N ASP A 1040 -16.37 29.37 -7.00
CA ASP A 1040 -16.27 29.55 -8.46
C ASP A 1040 -15.68 28.34 -9.21
N ASP A 1041 -15.55 27.22 -8.52
CA ASP A 1041 -14.92 25.96 -8.95
C ASP A 1041 -13.37 26.08 -9.11
N ALA A 1042 -12.74 27.20 -8.72
CA ALA A 1042 -11.29 27.39 -8.72
C ALA A 1042 -10.65 26.87 -7.43
N VAL A 1043 -10.49 25.55 -7.36
CA VAL A 1043 -9.97 24.87 -6.17
C VAL A 1043 -8.48 25.07 -5.92
N ALA A 1044 -8.11 25.27 -4.66
CA ALA A 1044 -6.81 24.97 -4.11
C ALA A 1044 -6.67 23.47 -3.87
N ILE A 1045 -5.64 22.87 -4.44
CA ILE A 1045 -5.36 21.43 -4.42
C ILE A 1045 -4.25 21.20 -3.39
N ILE A 1046 -4.63 20.56 -2.29
CA ILE A 1046 -3.77 20.23 -1.15
C ILE A 1046 -3.43 18.75 -1.27
N GLY A 1047 -2.15 18.40 -1.35
CA GLY A 1047 -1.70 17.00 -1.38
C GLY A 1047 -1.20 16.47 -0.05
N PRO A 1048 -0.78 15.20 0.00
CA PRO A 1048 -0.22 14.58 1.20
C PRO A 1048 0.91 15.43 1.82
N GLY A 1049 0.82 15.66 3.14
CA GLY A 1049 1.78 16.43 3.93
C GLY A 1049 1.72 17.95 3.70
N GLU A 1050 0.69 18.43 3.00
CA GLU A 1050 0.49 19.85 2.71
C GLU A 1050 -0.67 20.43 3.51
N GLU A 1051 -0.67 21.75 3.63
CA GLU A 1051 -1.76 22.48 4.28
C GLU A 1051 -2.06 23.79 3.57
N VAL A 1052 -3.31 24.25 3.68
CA VAL A 1052 -3.65 25.66 3.51
C VAL A 1052 -3.86 26.31 4.88
N HIS A 1053 -3.04 27.32 5.17
CA HIS A 1053 -3.18 28.18 6.34
C HIS A 1053 -4.11 29.35 5.98
N LEU A 1054 -5.22 29.48 6.71
CA LEU A 1054 -6.25 30.50 6.55
C LEU A 1054 -6.24 31.49 7.72
N GLU A 1055 -6.22 32.78 7.40
CA GLU A 1055 -6.35 33.87 8.37
C GLU A 1055 -7.65 34.65 8.15
N PHE A 1056 -8.35 34.96 9.24
CA PHE A 1056 -9.56 35.79 9.25
C PHE A 1056 -9.36 37.00 10.17
N ASP A 1057 -9.88 38.17 9.81
CA ASP A 1057 -9.93 39.32 10.72
C ASP A 1057 -10.66 38.97 12.02
N ALA A 1058 -10.10 39.35 13.16
CA ALA A 1058 -10.80 39.18 14.43
C ALA A 1058 -12.05 40.06 14.47
N ALA A 1059 -13.19 39.44 14.79
CA ALA A 1059 -14.43 40.17 15.00
C ALA A 1059 -14.37 41.03 16.26
N THR A 1060 -15.20 42.09 16.29
CA THR A 1060 -15.41 42.89 17.50
C THR A 1060 -15.77 41.98 18.68
N PRO A 1061 -15.32 42.25 19.92
CA PRO A 1061 -15.67 41.45 21.09
C PRO A 1061 -17.19 41.26 21.23
N ALA A 1062 -17.59 40.09 21.73
CA ALA A 1062 -18.99 39.83 22.07
C ALA A 1062 -19.44 40.79 23.19
N ALA A 1063 -20.74 41.07 23.27
CA ALA A 1063 -21.28 41.82 24.40
C ALA A 1063 -21.08 41.04 25.71
N ASP A 1064 -20.99 41.75 26.84
CA ASP A 1064 -20.74 41.12 28.15
C ASP A 1064 -21.78 40.01 28.45
N GLY A 1065 -21.27 38.82 28.77
CA GLY A 1065 -22.09 37.62 29.06
C GLY A 1065 -22.65 36.90 27.85
N TRP A 1066 -22.49 37.44 26.63
CA TRP A 1066 -22.87 36.73 25.41
C TRP A 1066 -21.87 35.63 25.10
N ARG A 1067 -22.36 34.52 24.53
CA ARG A 1067 -21.56 33.38 24.12
C ARG A 1067 -21.30 33.46 22.61
N ARG A 1068 -20.04 33.27 22.23
CA ARG A 1068 -19.59 33.26 20.83
C ARG A 1068 -19.47 31.83 20.31
N TYR A 1069 -20.00 31.60 19.12
CA TYR A 1069 -19.84 30.37 18.34
C TYR A 1069 -19.13 30.69 17.03
N PHE A 1070 -18.29 29.76 16.58
CA PHE A 1070 -17.56 29.85 15.31
C PHE A 1070 -18.05 28.73 14.39
N VAL A 1071 -18.38 29.08 13.15
CA VAL A 1071 -18.74 28.13 12.11
C VAL A 1071 -17.80 28.35 10.94
N LEU A 1072 -17.08 27.30 10.57
CA LEU A 1072 -16.31 27.27 9.34
C LEU A 1072 -17.26 26.85 8.20
N GLU A 1073 -17.63 27.79 7.34
CA GLU A 1073 -18.43 27.52 6.14
C GLU A 1073 -17.47 27.19 5.00
N THR A 1074 -17.52 25.96 4.46
CA THR A 1074 -16.61 25.50 3.39
C THR A 1074 -17.34 25.02 2.15
N ASN A 1075 -16.73 25.24 0.99
CA ASN A 1075 -17.01 24.53 -0.24
C ASN A 1075 -15.73 23.84 -0.69
N GLY A 1076 -15.80 22.53 -0.87
CA GLY A 1076 -14.67 21.74 -1.31
C GLY A 1076 -15.02 20.27 -1.49
N TRP A 1077 -14.02 19.50 -1.85
CA TRP A 1077 -14.10 18.07 -2.06
C TRP A 1077 -12.87 17.41 -1.46
N ALA A 1078 -12.96 16.10 -1.23
CA ALA A 1078 -11.82 15.24 -0.95
C ALA A 1078 -11.81 14.11 -1.99
N LYS A 1079 -10.64 13.59 -2.32
CA LYS A 1079 -10.51 12.37 -3.12
C LYS A 1079 -9.39 11.54 -2.54
N ASP A 1080 -9.68 10.27 -2.33
CA ASP A 1080 -8.71 9.32 -1.82
C ASP A 1080 -8.05 8.48 -2.94
N MET A 1081 -6.99 7.77 -2.58
CA MET A 1081 -6.26 6.84 -3.44
C MET A 1081 -6.64 5.37 -3.21
N ASP A 1082 -7.82 5.09 -2.64
CA ASP A 1082 -8.32 3.71 -2.56
C ASP A 1082 -8.44 3.14 -3.99
N LEU A 1083 -8.07 1.87 -4.19
CA LEU A 1083 -8.03 1.24 -5.51
C LEU A 1083 -9.38 1.26 -6.23
N TYR A 1084 -10.47 1.40 -5.47
CA TYR A 1084 -11.85 1.45 -5.98
C TYR A 1084 -12.35 2.88 -6.21
N THR A 1085 -11.60 3.88 -5.75
CA THR A 1085 -11.98 5.27 -5.95
C THR A 1085 -11.78 5.68 -7.38
N ARG A 1086 -12.86 6.17 -8.01
CA ARG A 1086 -12.82 6.58 -9.41
C ARG A 1086 -11.77 7.68 -9.62
N ASP A 1087 -10.87 7.43 -10.56
CA ASP A 1087 -9.76 8.33 -10.89
C ASP A 1087 -8.82 8.59 -9.69
N GLY A 1088 -8.78 7.70 -8.69
CA GLY A 1088 -7.98 7.86 -7.45
C GLY A 1088 -6.48 8.01 -7.70
N ALA A 1089 -5.95 7.49 -8.81
CA ALA A 1089 -4.53 7.61 -9.16
C ALA A 1089 -4.10 9.00 -9.68
N THR A 1090 -5.04 9.89 -10.05
CA THR A 1090 -4.71 11.18 -10.68
C THR A 1090 -5.35 12.35 -9.96
N VAL A 1091 -4.80 13.57 -10.06
CA VAL A 1091 -5.44 14.76 -9.48
C VAL A 1091 -6.75 15.09 -10.20
N GLY A 1092 -6.80 14.79 -11.50
CA GLY A 1092 -7.98 14.98 -12.33
C GLY A 1092 -9.00 13.84 -12.21
N PRO A 1093 -10.16 13.96 -12.87
CA PRO A 1093 -10.73 15.21 -13.34
C PRO A 1093 -11.04 16.15 -12.14
N LEU A 1094 -10.81 17.46 -12.32
CA LEU A 1094 -11.11 18.43 -11.27
C LEU A 1094 -12.63 18.54 -11.05
N PRO A 1095 -13.10 18.68 -9.79
CA PRO A 1095 -14.51 18.82 -9.51
C PRO A 1095 -15.09 20.09 -10.14
N SER A 1096 -16.38 20.06 -10.49
CA SER A 1096 -17.10 21.24 -10.97
C SER A 1096 -18.57 21.17 -10.60
N THR A 1097 -19.14 22.32 -10.26
CA THR A 1097 -20.58 22.52 -10.04
C THR A 1097 -21.30 23.00 -11.31
N GLY A 1098 -20.60 23.04 -12.45
CA GLY A 1098 -21.12 23.53 -13.74
C GLY A 1098 -20.99 25.04 -13.92
N LYS A 1099 -20.17 25.73 -13.11
CA LYS A 1099 -19.93 27.18 -13.25
C LYS A 1099 -19.05 27.51 -14.46
N PRO A 1100 -19.07 28.78 -14.93
CA PRO A 1100 -18.28 29.18 -16.09
C PRO A 1100 -16.77 28.96 -15.89
N ALA A 1101 -16.18 28.13 -16.75
CA ALA A 1101 -14.79 27.70 -16.65
C ALA A 1101 -13.74 28.81 -16.80
N ALA A 1102 -14.04 29.94 -17.44
CA ALA A 1102 -13.02 30.93 -17.82
C ALA A 1102 -12.26 31.53 -16.63
N LEU A 1103 -12.93 31.75 -15.49
CA LEU A 1103 -12.29 32.27 -14.27
C LEU A 1103 -11.44 31.16 -13.62
N ARG A 1104 -12.05 30.00 -13.42
CA ARG A 1104 -11.40 28.78 -12.90
C ARG A 1104 -10.13 28.44 -13.66
N ASP A 1105 -10.22 28.29 -14.99
CA ASP A 1105 -9.10 27.86 -15.83
C ASP A 1105 -7.94 28.86 -15.74
N ARG A 1106 -8.23 30.17 -15.68
CA ARG A 1106 -7.22 31.21 -15.49
C ARG A 1106 -6.54 31.11 -14.12
N LEU A 1107 -7.30 30.87 -13.06
CA LEU A 1107 -6.76 30.71 -11.71
C LEU A 1107 -5.93 29.41 -11.62
N HIS A 1108 -6.42 28.30 -12.14
CA HIS A 1108 -5.66 27.05 -12.20
C HIS A 1108 -4.37 27.19 -13.03
N GLU A 1109 -4.39 27.89 -14.16
CA GLU A 1109 -3.16 28.18 -14.93
C GLU A 1109 -2.14 29.03 -14.13
N GLN A 1110 -2.62 29.91 -13.25
CA GLN A 1110 -1.78 30.77 -12.43
C GLN A 1110 -1.20 30.05 -11.19
N TYR A 1111 -2.00 29.18 -10.57
CA TYR A 1111 -1.71 28.63 -9.24
C TYR A 1111 -1.39 27.13 -9.25
N ASN A 1112 -2.00 26.32 -10.12
CA ASN A 1112 -1.76 24.88 -10.17
C ASN A 1112 -0.57 24.61 -11.10
N THR A 1113 0.63 24.91 -10.61
CA THR A 1113 1.86 24.91 -11.41
C THR A 1113 2.88 23.86 -10.95
N ARG A 1114 2.56 23.07 -9.92
CA ARG A 1114 3.47 22.06 -9.36
C ARG A 1114 2.97 20.67 -9.69
N TYR A 1115 3.61 19.98 -10.62
CA TYR A 1115 3.28 18.58 -10.87
C TYR A 1115 3.84 17.67 -9.77
N GLN A 1116 3.06 16.69 -9.32
CA GLN A 1116 3.50 15.60 -8.45
C GLN A 1116 2.95 14.27 -8.99
N SER A 1117 3.63 13.16 -8.70
CA SER A 1117 3.14 11.79 -8.96
C SER A 1117 3.95 10.76 -8.17
N GLY A 1118 3.28 9.70 -7.69
CA GLY A 1118 3.92 8.61 -6.96
C GLY A 1118 4.51 9.06 -5.63
N PHE A 1119 5.48 8.34 -5.09
CA PHE A 1119 6.06 8.58 -3.75
C PHE A 1119 6.85 9.87 -3.58
#